data_AF-A0A3Q9C5N4-F1
#
_entry.id   AF-A0A3Q9C5N4-F1
#
_cell.length_a   1.000
_cell.length_b   1.000
_cell.length_c   1.000
_cell.angle_alpha   90.00
_cell.angle_beta   90.00
_cell.angle_gamma   90.00
#
_symmetry.space_group_name_H-M   'P 1'
#
loop_
_entity.id
_entity.type
_entity.pdbx_description
1 polymer ?
#
loop_
_entity_poly.entity_id
_entity_poly.type
_entity_poly.pdbx_seq_one_letter_code
_entity_poly.pdbx_strand_id
1 'polypeptide(L)'
;MTSSPLPLSRRRLLAAAGASAAVGLLRFAPEAAATDGPQSYTASWSSVDQHPPAPAWFQDAKFGIYYHWGVFSVPAFGNEWYPRNMYVGGSAENNHHKATYGDPAAWPYHNFIDGARDKAGNFVQFAPKLVSQGGKWDPDAWARLFKAAGARFAGPVAEHHDGFSMWNSRANPWNSVQHGPKLDLVGLHAQAIRGQGLKFMASLHHAYHFNGFYDHVPNQSDPTLRILYGQQGSAAENKLWYDKLVEVIDGYQPDLVWQDFDLNLVQESYRLQFLAHYYNQAVAWNKDVVATYKDGLNNKGEVFDFERGGPAGLLTPYWLTDDSISSSSWCYTVGIGYYSTQALLHSLIDRVSKGGNMLLNIAPMADGTIPSGQQSILLAMGDWLGRFGEAVYSTRSWSSYGEGPTKMGGGSFSGPVAGKAQDIRFTRSRDNKVLYATALGWQGGTLTITTLNSNQINLSSLTGAQLLGNTAGSYINLPAPTQDASGLHLTMPSSNPPFSALAYTVKLTFSGEIPVLGPPGGSTTWVRIANVTSGLVLDSGGNVASGSNLKQWNYDGSTNLQWQLIDLGNGYYRLINRTNGMAADSWGNAANGAPARQEAWNGGNNQQWSLNSLGDNRYQIVNRGTGTALDGAGNTTAGSTTVLWTPNSSTNNAWTITAV
;
A
#
# COMPACT_ATOMS: atom_id res chain seq x y z
N MET A 1 55.83 40.43 -31.79
CA MET A 1 54.70 40.66 -32.72
C MET A 1 53.62 39.66 -32.33
N THR A 2 52.72 40.00 -31.40
CA THR A 2 51.35 40.52 -31.67
C THR A 2 50.61 39.55 -32.62
N SER A 3 49.49 38.91 -32.29
CA SER A 3 48.43 39.23 -31.33
C SER A 3 47.46 38.04 -31.18
N SER A 4 46.86 38.01 -30.00
CA SER A 4 45.71 37.26 -29.48
C SER A 4 44.45 37.07 -30.38
N PRO A 5 43.47 36.25 -29.91
CA PRO A 5 42.55 35.43 -30.71
C PRO A 5 41.07 35.90 -30.66
N LEU A 6 40.13 34.98 -30.99
CA LEU A 6 38.66 34.99 -30.82
C LEU A 6 37.84 35.39 -32.07
N PRO A 7 36.50 35.21 -32.10
CA PRO A 7 35.73 33.96 -31.98
C PRO A 7 34.61 33.93 -33.05
N LEU A 8 33.84 32.84 -33.21
CA LEU A 8 32.54 32.92 -33.90
C LEU A 8 31.43 32.38 -33.01
N SER A 9 30.49 33.29 -32.74
CA SER A 9 29.37 33.16 -31.82
C SER A 9 28.07 32.82 -32.55
N ARG A 10 27.11 32.35 -31.75
CA ARG A 10 25.71 32.10 -32.09
C ARG A 10 24.99 33.38 -32.56
N ARG A 11 24.53 33.45 -33.83
CA ARG A 11 23.16 33.85 -34.22
C ARG A 11 22.99 34.00 -35.74
N ARG A 12 21.93 33.33 -36.24
CA ARG A 12 21.16 33.57 -37.48
C ARG A 12 21.73 33.03 -38.81
N LEU A 13 21.14 31.94 -39.29
CA LEU A 13 20.19 32.04 -40.41
C LEU A 13 19.20 30.86 -40.37
N LEU A 14 17.92 31.18 -40.22
CA LEU A 14 16.77 30.30 -40.38
C LEU A 14 16.02 30.80 -41.63
N ALA A 15 15.81 29.92 -42.61
CA ALA A 15 14.70 29.86 -43.57
C ALA A 15 15.14 29.03 -44.79
N ALA A 16 14.35 28.17 -45.45
CA ALA A 16 13.19 27.33 -45.14
C ALA A 16 12.95 26.47 -46.41
N ALA A 17 12.06 25.47 -46.28
CA ALA A 17 11.51 24.56 -47.31
C ALA A 17 12.40 23.36 -47.68
N GLY A 18 11.95 22.10 -47.61
CA GLY A 18 10.66 21.54 -47.22
C GLY A 18 10.66 20.06 -47.57
N ALA A 19 10.49 19.18 -46.58
CA ALA A 19 10.15 17.77 -46.78
C ALA A 19 9.48 17.28 -45.50
N SER A 20 8.16 17.11 -45.57
CA SER A 20 7.31 16.66 -44.49
C SER A 20 7.52 15.17 -44.23
N ALA A 21 8.34 14.82 -43.23
CA ALA A 21 8.28 13.53 -42.57
C ALA A 21 7.46 13.70 -41.28
N ALA A 22 6.35 12.98 -41.18
CA ALA A 22 5.49 12.95 -40.00
C ALA A 22 6.22 12.25 -38.84
N VAL A 23 7.07 12.99 -38.13
CA VAL A 23 7.51 12.61 -36.79
C VAL A 23 6.37 12.94 -35.84
N GLY A 24 5.68 11.92 -35.35
CA GLY A 24 4.77 12.07 -34.24
C GLY A 24 5.50 12.70 -33.07
N LEU A 25 5.20 13.96 -32.78
CA LEU A 25 5.60 14.65 -31.55
C LEU A 25 4.98 13.88 -30.38
N LEU A 26 5.76 12.96 -29.80
CA LEU A 26 5.59 12.55 -28.41
C LEU A 26 5.77 13.81 -27.57
N ARG A 27 4.65 14.48 -27.27
CA ARG A 27 4.61 15.47 -26.20
C ARG A 27 4.83 14.69 -24.90
N PHE A 28 6.07 14.62 -24.45
CA PHE A 28 6.35 14.33 -23.05
C PHE A 28 5.64 15.42 -22.26
N ALA A 29 4.59 15.05 -21.53
CA ALA A 29 4.07 15.93 -20.50
C ALA A 29 5.24 16.27 -19.56
N PRO A 30 5.44 17.54 -19.17
CA PRO A 30 6.44 17.84 -18.17
C PRO A 30 6.17 16.97 -16.94
N GLU A 31 7.21 16.34 -16.39
CA GLU A 31 7.10 15.64 -15.12
C GLU A 31 6.42 16.58 -14.11
N ALA A 32 5.37 16.10 -13.47
CA ALA A 32 4.71 16.87 -12.43
C ALA A 32 5.75 17.20 -11.36
N ALA A 33 5.86 18.48 -10.99
CA ALA A 33 6.72 18.91 -9.90
C ALA A 33 6.33 18.17 -8.60
N ALA A 34 7.29 18.00 -7.70
CA ALA A 34 7.04 17.43 -6.38
C ALA A 34 5.95 18.20 -5.63
N THR A 35 5.28 17.50 -4.71
CA THR A 35 4.29 18.11 -3.83
C THR A 35 4.97 19.13 -2.92
N ASP A 36 4.36 20.30 -2.72
CA ASP A 36 4.89 21.33 -1.81
C ASP A 36 5.11 20.74 -0.39
N GLY A 37 6.30 20.97 0.17
CA GLY A 37 6.70 20.41 1.45
C GLY A 37 7.92 21.11 2.07
N PRO A 38 8.45 20.58 3.19
CA PRO A 38 9.68 21.08 3.80
C PRO A 38 10.82 21.18 2.78
N GLN A 39 11.59 22.28 2.86
CA GLN A 39 12.72 22.52 1.97
C GLN A 39 14.00 21.80 2.41
N SER A 40 13.99 21.19 3.60
CA SER A 40 15.10 20.41 4.14
C SER A 40 14.66 19.57 5.33
N TYR A 41 15.38 18.48 5.58
CA TYR A 41 15.14 17.55 6.68
C TYR A 41 16.39 17.40 7.55
N THR A 42 16.20 17.35 8.87
CA THR A 42 17.24 16.97 9.84
C THR A 42 16.99 15.55 10.34
N ALA A 43 18.02 14.91 10.89
CA ALA A 43 17.94 13.56 11.45
C ALA A 43 17.21 13.55 12.81
N SER A 44 15.93 13.91 12.82
CA SER A 44 15.01 13.84 13.95
C SER A 44 13.61 13.48 13.49
N TRP A 45 12.87 12.70 14.29
CA TRP A 45 11.48 12.33 13.99
C TRP A 45 10.61 13.55 13.67
N SER A 46 10.69 14.60 14.48
CA SER A 46 9.96 15.86 14.25
C SER A 46 10.20 16.51 12.88
N SER A 47 11.34 16.22 12.23
CA SER A 47 11.65 16.72 10.90
C SER A 47 11.22 15.74 9.82
N VAL A 48 11.60 14.46 9.92
CA VAL A 48 11.30 13.45 8.88
C VAL A 48 9.82 13.09 8.83
N ASP A 49 9.10 13.18 9.95
CA ASP A 49 7.63 13.01 10.04
C ASP A 49 6.85 14.06 9.22
N GLN A 50 7.51 15.13 8.74
CA GLN A 50 6.88 16.14 7.88
C GLN A 50 6.87 15.73 6.41
N HIS A 51 7.60 14.67 6.02
CA HIS A 51 7.56 14.14 4.65
C HIS A 51 6.20 13.49 4.38
N PRO A 52 5.52 13.79 3.25
CA PRO A 52 4.30 13.09 2.88
C PRO A 52 4.60 11.61 2.58
N PRO A 53 4.11 10.65 3.39
CA PRO A 53 4.55 9.26 3.29
C PRO A 53 4.16 8.59 1.97
N ALA A 54 2.92 8.84 1.51
CA ALA A 54 2.37 8.25 0.30
C ALA A 54 2.00 9.36 -0.71
N PRO A 55 2.89 9.79 -1.60
CA PRO A 55 2.61 10.81 -2.61
C PRO A 55 1.59 10.31 -3.65
N ALA A 56 1.02 11.25 -4.42
CA ALA A 56 -0.06 10.94 -5.35
C ALA A 56 0.32 9.84 -6.34
N TRP A 57 1.50 9.91 -6.96
CA TRP A 57 1.95 8.92 -7.93
C TRP A 57 1.95 7.50 -7.34
N PHE A 58 2.34 7.36 -6.07
CA PHE A 58 2.39 6.06 -5.39
C PHE A 58 0.99 5.55 -5.11
N GLN A 59 0.10 6.40 -4.60
CA GLN A 59 -1.31 6.05 -4.41
C GLN A 59 -2.02 5.73 -5.73
N ASP A 60 -1.58 6.30 -6.86
CA ASP A 60 -2.19 6.09 -8.17
C ASP A 60 -1.67 4.84 -8.87
N ALA A 61 -0.47 4.39 -8.50
CA ALA A 61 0.26 3.31 -9.13
C ALA A 61 -0.39 1.94 -8.92
N LYS A 62 -0.86 1.64 -7.70
CA LYS A 62 -1.54 0.40 -7.26
C LYS A 62 -0.71 -0.88 -7.30
N PHE A 63 0.05 -1.09 -8.36
CA PHE A 63 0.73 -2.34 -8.65
C PHE A 63 2.19 -2.09 -9.03
N GLY A 64 3.08 -2.79 -8.33
CA GLY A 64 4.51 -2.81 -8.64
C GLY A 64 5.06 -4.23 -8.70
N ILE A 65 6.25 -4.37 -9.29
CA ILE A 65 6.96 -5.66 -9.38
C ILE A 65 8.38 -5.53 -8.85
N TYR A 66 8.77 -6.44 -7.98
CA TYR A 66 10.16 -6.63 -7.58
C TYR A 66 10.56 -8.10 -7.71
N TYR A 67 11.82 -8.40 -7.43
CA TYR A 67 12.35 -9.74 -7.67
C TYR A 67 13.50 -10.07 -6.73
N HIS A 68 13.38 -11.23 -6.07
CA HIS A 68 14.45 -11.84 -5.30
C HIS A 68 15.32 -12.66 -6.25
N TRP A 69 16.32 -11.98 -6.79
CA TRP A 69 17.32 -12.54 -7.69
C TRP A 69 18.70 -12.08 -7.24
N GLY A 70 19.63 -13.01 -7.08
CA GLY A 70 20.97 -12.72 -6.57
C GLY A 70 21.78 -13.99 -6.37
N VAL A 71 22.87 -13.89 -5.60
CA VAL A 71 23.77 -15.03 -5.32
C VAL A 71 23.01 -16.18 -4.65
N PHE A 72 22.10 -15.87 -3.74
CA PHE A 72 21.20 -16.83 -3.09
C PHE A 72 20.28 -17.60 -4.05
N SER A 73 20.17 -17.19 -5.32
CA SER A 73 19.43 -17.93 -6.35
C SER A 73 20.24 -19.04 -7.03
N VAL A 74 21.58 -19.04 -6.90
CA VAL A 74 22.47 -20.05 -7.54
C VAL A 74 22.19 -21.47 -7.08
N PRO A 75 21.99 -21.75 -5.77
CA PRO A 75 21.73 -23.10 -5.30
C PRO A 75 20.39 -23.68 -5.82
N ALA A 76 19.44 -22.79 -6.16
CA ALA A 76 18.07 -23.13 -6.54
C ALA A 76 17.41 -24.15 -5.60
N PHE A 77 17.65 -24.03 -4.28
CA PHE A 77 17.22 -24.99 -3.26
C PHE A 77 16.80 -24.26 -1.97
N GLY A 78 15.75 -24.76 -1.31
CA GLY A 78 15.24 -24.16 -0.08
C GLY A 78 14.47 -22.87 -0.35
N ASN A 79 15.16 -21.73 -0.18
CA ASN A 79 14.66 -20.38 -0.42
C ASN A 79 15.83 -19.38 -0.43
N GLU A 80 15.53 -18.08 -0.46
CA GLU A 80 16.52 -16.98 -0.40
C GLU A 80 17.34 -16.94 0.90
N TRP A 81 16.94 -17.71 1.92
CA TRP A 81 17.71 -17.93 3.15
C TRP A 81 18.66 -19.13 3.07
N TYR A 82 18.85 -19.76 1.90
CA TYR A 82 19.89 -20.75 1.69
C TYR A 82 21.28 -20.32 2.23
N PRO A 83 21.75 -19.06 2.05
CA PRO A 83 23.04 -18.63 2.59
C PRO A 83 23.16 -18.78 4.11
N ARG A 84 22.04 -18.63 4.84
CA ARG A 84 21.95 -18.87 6.29
C ARG A 84 21.84 -20.36 6.57
N ASN A 85 20.84 -21.01 5.97
CA ASN A 85 20.44 -22.37 6.32
C ASN A 85 21.49 -23.41 5.93
N MET A 86 22.36 -23.14 4.95
CA MET A 86 23.47 -24.02 4.60
C MET A 86 24.47 -24.22 5.74
N TYR A 87 24.51 -23.33 6.74
CA TYR A 87 25.36 -23.47 7.94
C TYR A 87 24.63 -24.09 9.15
N VAL A 88 23.31 -24.24 9.09
CA VAL A 88 22.52 -24.85 10.17
C VAL A 88 22.64 -26.36 10.10
N GLY A 89 23.41 -26.95 11.03
CA GLY A 89 23.66 -28.39 11.05
C GLY A 89 22.37 -29.23 11.01
N GLY A 90 22.26 -30.11 9.99
CA GLY A 90 21.12 -31.02 9.84
C GLY A 90 19.89 -30.44 9.11
N SER A 91 19.90 -29.14 8.76
CA SER A 91 18.86 -28.57 7.88
C SER A 91 18.84 -29.23 6.50
N ALA A 92 17.73 -29.10 5.78
CA ALA A 92 17.63 -29.62 4.41
C ALA A 92 18.70 -28.97 3.50
N GLU A 93 18.94 -27.67 3.69
CA GLU A 93 19.92 -26.87 2.95
C GLU A 93 21.34 -27.30 3.28
N ASN A 94 21.69 -27.56 4.54
CA ASN A 94 23.00 -28.06 4.95
C ASN A 94 23.28 -29.46 4.38
N ASN A 95 22.29 -30.35 4.44
CA ASN A 95 22.40 -31.71 3.88
C ASN A 95 22.56 -31.65 2.35
N HIS A 96 21.76 -30.82 1.68
CA HIS A 96 21.91 -30.58 0.25
C HIS A 96 23.28 -29.97 -0.07
N HIS A 97 23.74 -28.99 0.72
CA HIS A 97 25.02 -28.33 0.50
C HIS A 97 26.18 -29.32 0.57
N LYS A 98 26.19 -30.17 1.60
CA LYS A 98 27.15 -31.26 1.78
C LYS A 98 27.09 -32.27 0.65
N ALA A 99 25.90 -32.60 0.14
CA ALA A 99 25.74 -33.56 -0.94
C ALA A 99 26.23 -33.02 -2.29
N THR A 100 26.00 -31.73 -2.56
CA THR A 100 26.24 -31.11 -3.87
C THR A 100 27.61 -30.45 -3.98
N TYR A 101 28.01 -29.66 -2.97
CA TYR A 101 29.17 -28.77 -3.06
C TYR A 101 30.32 -29.21 -2.13
N GLY A 102 30.01 -29.53 -0.87
CA GLY A 102 31.02 -29.83 0.14
C GLY A 102 30.54 -29.48 1.54
N ASP A 103 31.33 -29.81 2.56
CA ASP A 103 31.07 -29.28 3.89
C ASP A 103 31.15 -27.73 3.85
N PRO A 104 30.22 -26.96 4.47
CA PRO A 104 30.25 -25.51 4.41
C PRO A 104 31.56 -24.87 4.89
N ALA A 105 32.37 -25.56 5.71
CA ALA A 105 33.70 -25.08 6.09
C ALA A 105 34.72 -25.17 4.94
N ALA A 106 34.56 -26.14 4.03
CA ALA A 106 35.40 -26.34 2.85
C ALA A 106 34.82 -25.70 1.58
N TRP A 107 33.49 -25.52 1.54
CA TRP A 107 32.75 -24.87 0.46
C TRP A 107 31.83 -23.79 1.05
N PRO A 108 32.37 -22.65 1.49
CA PRO A 108 31.59 -21.59 2.12
C PRO A 108 30.75 -20.80 1.11
N TYR A 109 29.78 -20.02 1.61
CA TYR A 109 28.86 -19.22 0.80
C TYR A 109 29.56 -18.31 -0.23
N HIS A 110 30.68 -17.69 0.12
CA HIS A 110 31.43 -16.84 -0.81
C HIS A 110 31.93 -17.57 -2.06
N ASN A 111 31.96 -18.91 -2.08
CA ASN A 111 32.23 -19.66 -3.30
C ASN A 111 31.12 -19.51 -4.35
N PHE A 112 29.87 -19.24 -3.97
CA PHE A 112 28.82 -18.86 -4.93
C PHE A 112 29.10 -17.48 -5.55
N ILE A 113 29.90 -16.63 -4.90
CA ILE A 113 30.26 -15.28 -5.37
C ILE A 113 31.52 -15.33 -6.26
N ASP A 114 32.60 -15.92 -5.75
CA ASP A 114 33.91 -15.96 -6.42
C ASP A 114 34.07 -17.11 -7.41
N GLY A 115 33.24 -18.12 -7.26
CA GLY A 115 33.23 -19.29 -8.11
C GLY A 115 34.11 -20.41 -7.57
N ALA A 116 33.55 -21.61 -7.47
CA ALA A 116 34.29 -22.81 -7.14
C ALA A 116 33.70 -24.03 -7.86
N ARG A 117 34.42 -25.15 -7.87
CA ARG A 117 33.87 -26.40 -8.41
C ARG A 117 32.99 -27.09 -7.37
N ASP A 118 31.84 -27.58 -7.80
CA ASP A 118 31.01 -28.51 -7.01
C ASP A 118 31.63 -29.92 -6.98
N LYS A 119 30.99 -30.88 -6.29
CA LYS A 119 31.48 -32.27 -6.23
C LYS A 119 31.45 -33.00 -7.57
N ALA A 120 30.60 -32.57 -8.51
CA ALA A 120 30.54 -33.11 -9.85
C ALA A 120 31.59 -32.47 -10.79
N GLY A 121 32.35 -31.49 -10.32
CA GLY A 121 33.37 -30.78 -11.08
C GLY A 121 32.85 -29.59 -11.89
N ASN A 122 31.58 -29.24 -11.79
CA ASN A 122 31.01 -28.07 -12.47
C ASN A 122 31.48 -26.79 -11.77
N PHE A 123 31.82 -25.77 -12.55
CA PHE A 123 32.13 -24.45 -11.98
C PHE A 123 30.82 -23.71 -11.65
N VAL A 124 30.66 -23.34 -10.39
CA VAL A 124 29.44 -22.74 -9.83
C VAL A 124 29.76 -21.34 -9.36
N GLN A 125 29.06 -20.34 -9.91
CA GLN A 125 29.19 -18.94 -9.58
C GLN A 125 27.90 -18.19 -9.95
N PHE A 126 27.54 -17.16 -9.20
CA PHE A 126 26.58 -16.16 -9.64
C PHE A 126 27.25 -15.28 -10.70
N ALA A 127 27.01 -15.58 -11.97
CA ALA A 127 27.58 -14.87 -13.11
C ALA A 127 26.57 -14.76 -14.26
N PRO A 128 25.42 -14.09 -14.06
CA PRO A 128 24.50 -13.83 -15.16
C PRO A 128 25.19 -13.01 -16.25
N LYS A 129 24.93 -13.39 -17.51
CA LYS A 129 25.52 -12.75 -18.68
C LYS A 129 24.43 -12.09 -19.50
N LEU A 130 24.73 -10.89 -20.01
CA LEU A 130 23.85 -10.18 -20.93
C LEU A 130 23.60 -11.02 -22.18
N VAL A 131 22.39 -10.95 -22.74
CA VAL A 131 22.07 -11.55 -24.05
C VAL A 131 23.02 -11.05 -25.14
N SER A 132 23.40 -9.76 -25.10
CA SER A 132 24.39 -9.16 -26.01
C SER A 132 25.80 -9.76 -25.89
N GLN A 133 26.07 -10.50 -24.81
CA GLN A 133 27.33 -11.21 -24.55
C GLN A 133 27.15 -12.74 -24.61
N GLY A 134 26.08 -13.22 -25.25
CA GLY A 134 25.77 -14.65 -25.40
C GLY A 134 25.19 -15.31 -24.16
N GLY A 135 24.73 -14.53 -23.18
CA GLY A 135 24.01 -15.01 -21.99
C GLY A 135 22.50 -15.04 -22.17
N LYS A 136 21.78 -15.04 -21.04
CA LYS A 136 20.31 -15.08 -20.98
C LYS A 136 19.66 -13.91 -20.27
N TRP A 137 20.44 -13.07 -19.61
CA TRP A 137 19.91 -11.94 -18.87
C TRP A 137 19.72 -10.74 -19.80
N ASP A 138 18.50 -10.18 -19.81
CA ASP A 138 18.15 -8.99 -20.58
C ASP A 138 17.28 -8.08 -19.69
N PRO A 139 17.86 -7.02 -19.09
CA PRO A 139 17.11 -6.11 -18.23
C PRO A 139 16.02 -5.32 -18.98
N ASP A 140 16.17 -5.08 -20.29
CA ASP A 140 15.16 -4.41 -21.12
C ASP A 140 13.98 -5.34 -21.43
N ALA A 141 14.23 -6.63 -21.62
CA ALA A 141 13.15 -7.63 -21.72
C ALA A 141 12.37 -7.73 -20.41
N TRP A 142 13.05 -7.72 -19.26
CA TRP A 142 12.39 -7.71 -17.95
C TRP A 142 11.52 -6.46 -17.77
N ALA A 143 12.07 -5.27 -18.03
CA ALA A 143 11.31 -4.03 -17.90
C ALA A 143 10.08 -3.99 -18.82
N ARG A 144 10.21 -4.48 -20.07
CA ARG A 144 9.07 -4.59 -21.00
C ARG A 144 8.00 -5.55 -20.49
N LEU A 145 8.40 -6.69 -19.91
CA LEU A 145 7.47 -7.62 -19.28
C LEU A 145 6.74 -6.97 -18.11
N PHE A 146 7.43 -6.22 -17.25
CA PHE A 146 6.80 -5.54 -16.11
C PHE A 146 5.80 -4.48 -16.56
N LYS A 147 6.15 -3.72 -17.60
CA LYS A 147 5.23 -2.77 -18.24
C LYS A 147 4.00 -3.46 -18.81
N ALA A 148 4.20 -4.56 -19.55
CA ALA A 148 3.12 -5.35 -20.13
C ALA A 148 2.22 -5.98 -19.06
N ALA A 149 2.79 -6.34 -17.90
CA ALA A 149 2.05 -6.84 -16.74
C ALA A 149 1.19 -5.76 -16.05
N GLY A 150 1.32 -4.49 -16.43
CA GLY A 150 0.59 -3.37 -15.84
C GLY A 150 1.27 -2.76 -14.60
N ALA A 151 2.53 -3.10 -14.31
CA ALA A 151 3.24 -2.44 -13.21
C ALA A 151 3.41 -0.93 -13.50
N ARG A 152 3.42 -0.13 -12.42
CA ARG A 152 3.68 1.32 -12.48
C ARG A 152 5.00 1.70 -11.80
N PHE A 153 5.51 0.82 -10.97
CA PHE A 153 6.85 0.87 -10.39
C PHE A 153 7.47 -0.51 -10.39
N ALA A 154 8.79 -0.60 -10.52
CA ALA A 154 9.50 -1.87 -10.44
C ALA A 154 10.95 -1.70 -9.99
N GLY A 155 11.57 -2.77 -9.52
CA GLY A 155 13.00 -2.74 -9.20
C GLY A 155 13.54 -3.97 -8.49
N PRO A 156 14.87 -4.06 -8.35
CA PRO A 156 15.52 -5.21 -7.73
C PRO A 156 15.42 -5.17 -6.21
N VAL A 157 15.51 -6.36 -5.60
CA VAL A 157 16.23 -6.46 -4.32
C VAL A 157 17.67 -6.05 -4.63
N ALA A 158 18.14 -4.87 -4.21
CA ALA A 158 19.48 -4.37 -4.49
C ALA A 158 20.54 -5.05 -3.61
N GLU A 159 20.16 -5.40 -2.39
CA GLU A 159 20.91 -6.26 -1.48
C GLU A 159 19.93 -6.97 -0.55
N HIS A 160 20.10 -8.29 -0.41
CA HIS A 160 19.32 -9.11 0.51
C HIS A 160 20.05 -9.25 1.86
N HIS A 161 19.68 -10.20 2.71
CA HIS A 161 20.37 -10.44 3.99
C HIS A 161 21.79 -11.01 3.84
N ASP A 162 22.20 -11.42 2.64
CA ASP A 162 23.42 -12.19 2.37
C ASP A 162 24.69 -11.34 2.26
N GLY A 163 24.60 -10.03 2.46
CA GLY A 163 25.74 -9.11 2.50
C GLY A 163 26.36 -8.79 1.14
N PHE A 164 25.72 -9.20 0.03
CA PHE A 164 26.22 -8.97 -1.33
C PHE A 164 25.49 -7.83 -2.04
N SER A 165 26.20 -6.73 -2.29
CA SER A 165 25.65 -5.55 -2.94
C SER A 165 25.59 -5.73 -4.47
N MET A 166 24.42 -5.66 -5.08
CA MET A 166 24.26 -5.86 -6.54
C MET A 166 24.51 -4.60 -7.38
N TRP A 167 25.28 -3.67 -6.85
CA TRP A 167 25.69 -2.44 -7.53
C TRP A 167 27.20 -2.22 -7.46
N ASN A 168 27.73 -1.18 -8.09
CA ASN A 168 29.15 -0.82 -7.96
C ASN A 168 29.44 -0.15 -6.60
N SER A 169 29.46 -0.93 -5.51
CA SER A 169 29.66 -0.39 -4.16
C SER A 169 31.11 -0.02 -3.88
N ARG A 170 31.32 1.13 -3.20
CA ARG A 170 32.61 1.52 -2.63
C ARG A 170 32.68 1.17 -1.14
N ALA A 171 31.54 1.21 -0.44
CA ALA A 171 31.43 0.85 0.97
C ALA A 171 31.55 -0.66 1.22
N ASN A 172 31.10 -1.49 0.28
CA ASN A 172 31.12 -2.95 0.39
C ASN A 172 31.98 -3.58 -0.73
N PRO A 173 33.10 -4.25 -0.42
CA PRO A 173 33.90 -4.95 -1.43
C PRO A 173 33.13 -6.13 -2.06
N TRP A 174 32.19 -6.74 -1.34
CA TRP A 174 31.36 -7.84 -1.82
C TRP A 174 30.23 -7.34 -2.71
N ASN A 175 30.55 -7.11 -3.98
CA ASN A 175 29.59 -6.59 -4.93
C ASN A 175 29.70 -7.15 -6.35
N SER A 176 28.62 -6.98 -7.13
CA SER A 176 28.47 -7.53 -8.48
C SER A 176 29.42 -7.00 -9.55
N VAL A 177 30.13 -5.90 -9.28
CA VAL A 177 31.15 -5.35 -10.19
C VAL A 177 32.53 -5.94 -9.89
N GLN A 178 32.88 -6.04 -8.61
CA GLN A 178 34.15 -6.61 -8.18
C GLN A 178 34.16 -8.14 -8.28
N HIS A 179 33.00 -8.79 -8.20
CA HIS A 179 32.85 -10.25 -8.21
C HIS A 179 31.84 -10.72 -9.26
N GLY A 180 31.72 -12.04 -9.45
CA GLY A 180 30.67 -12.65 -10.28
C GLY A 180 30.53 -12.06 -11.68
N PRO A 181 29.39 -11.42 -12.02
CA PRO A 181 29.08 -10.99 -13.37
C PRO A 181 29.93 -9.83 -13.89
N LYS A 182 30.63 -9.07 -13.02
CA LYS A 182 31.37 -7.85 -13.38
C LYS A 182 30.48 -6.78 -14.02
N LEU A 183 29.26 -6.64 -13.51
CA LEU A 183 28.23 -5.75 -14.02
C LEU A 183 27.56 -5.02 -12.87
N ASP A 184 27.25 -3.74 -13.06
CA ASP A 184 26.40 -2.98 -12.14
C ASP A 184 24.93 -3.35 -12.40
N LEU A 185 24.44 -4.38 -11.70
CA LEU A 185 23.12 -4.95 -11.96
C LEU A 185 22.00 -3.97 -11.60
N VAL A 186 22.12 -3.26 -10.48
CA VAL A 186 21.15 -2.22 -10.06
C VAL A 186 21.12 -1.09 -11.08
N GLY A 187 22.27 -0.58 -11.54
CA GLY A 187 22.34 0.47 -12.54
C GLY A 187 21.67 0.08 -13.87
N LEU A 188 21.96 -1.13 -14.37
CA LEU A 188 21.37 -1.66 -15.60
C LEU A 188 19.85 -1.84 -15.48
N HIS A 189 19.35 -2.33 -14.35
CA HIS A 189 17.91 -2.41 -14.10
C HIS A 189 17.24 -1.05 -13.97
N ALA A 190 17.86 -0.10 -13.26
CA ALA A 190 17.34 1.25 -13.11
C ALA A 190 17.17 1.94 -14.47
N GLN A 191 18.14 1.79 -15.37
CA GLN A 191 18.08 2.30 -16.73
C GLN A 191 16.94 1.66 -17.52
N ALA A 192 16.85 0.33 -17.55
CA ALA A 192 15.84 -0.40 -18.31
C ALA A 192 14.41 -0.09 -17.83
N ILE A 193 14.19 -0.06 -16.52
CA ILE A 193 12.88 0.20 -15.89
C ILE A 193 12.41 1.63 -16.21
N ARG A 194 13.28 2.62 -16.05
CA ARG A 194 12.98 4.01 -16.45
C ARG A 194 12.77 4.15 -17.95
N GLY A 195 13.50 3.39 -18.76
CA GLY A 195 13.32 3.33 -20.21
C GLY A 195 11.91 2.90 -20.65
N GLN A 196 11.18 2.17 -19.80
CA GLN A 196 9.77 1.80 -20.00
C GLN A 196 8.76 2.76 -19.35
N GLY A 197 9.25 3.89 -18.82
CA GLY A 197 8.44 4.90 -18.13
C GLY A 197 7.85 4.39 -16.81
N LEU A 198 8.51 3.44 -16.16
CA LEU A 198 8.15 2.95 -14.84
C LEU A 198 8.93 3.72 -13.76
N LYS A 199 8.31 3.92 -12.61
CA LYS A 199 8.99 4.42 -11.40
C LYS A 199 9.98 3.36 -10.92
N PHE A 200 11.19 3.76 -10.52
CA PHE A 200 12.24 2.82 -10.11
C PHE A 200 12.23 2.64 -8.59
N MET A 201 12.29 1.41 -8.11
CA MET A 201 12.47 1.11 -6.69
C MET A 201 13.76 0.34 -6.42
N ALA A 202 14.27 0.43 -5.19
CA ALA A 202 15.35 -0.42 -4.70
C ALA A 202 14.92 -1.02 -3.37
N SER A 203 14.99 -2.34 -3.25
CA SER A 203 14.67 -3.08 -2.03
C SER A 203 15.95 -3.50 -1.31
N LEU A 204 16.04 -3.23 -0.02
CA LEU A 204 17.21 -3.47 0.82
C LEU A 204 16.81 -4.23 2.09
N HIS A 205 17.53 -5.31 2.39
CA HIS A 205 17.21 -6.23 3.48
C HIS A 205 18.37 -6.39 4.48
N HIS A 206 19.39 -5.52 4.36
CA HIS A 206 20.69 -5.66 5.00
C HIS A 206 20.71 -5.25 6.47
N ALA A 207 19.55 -5.04 7.10
CA ALA A 207 19.47 -4.92 8.56
C ALA A 207 19.62 -6.28 9.24
N TYR A 208 18.91 -7.31 8.76
CA TYR A 208 19.02 -8.65 9.34
C TYR A 208 20.39 -9.32 9.07
N HIS A 209 21.10 -8.87 8.03
CA HIS A 209 22.46 -9.32 7.66
C HIS A 209 23.40 -9.40 8.89
N PHE A 210 23.44 -8.34 9.70
CA PHE A 210 24.31 -8.25 10.88
C PHE A 210 23.57 -8.38 12.23
N ASN A 211 22.26 -8.63 12.20
CA ASN A 211 21.42 -8.83 13.40
C ASN A 211 21.00 -10.29 13.61
N GLY A 212 21.53 -11.21 12.81
CA GLY A 212 21.44 -12.63 13.12
C GLY A 212 21.52 -13.56 11.91
N PHE A 213 21.45 -13.05 10.67
CA PHE A 213 21.35 -13.91 9.48
C PHE A 213 22.48 -14.95 9.36
N TYR A 214 23.70 -14.61 9.80
CA TYR A 214 24.87 -15.49 9.78
C TYR A 214 25.33 -16.02 11.15
N ASP A 215 24.45 -16.15 12.14
CA ASP A 215 24.78 -16.66 13.50
C ASP A 215 25.44 -18.05 13.53
N HIS A 216 25.23 -18.86 12.49
CA HIS A 216 25.83 -20.19 12.37
C HIS A 216 27.14 -20.21 11.58
N VAL A 217 27.61 -19.06 11.08
CA VAL A 217 28.91 -18.94 10.40
C VAL A 217 30.01 -18.74 11.43
N PRO A 218 31.11 -19.52 11.39
CA PRO A 218 32.25 -19.29 12.28
C PRO A 218 32.82 -17.88 12.16
N ASN A 219 33.43 -17.39 13.24
CA ASN A 219 34.14 -16.11 13.21
C ASN A 219 35.26 -16.12 12.16
N GLN A 220 35.28 -15.10 11.32
CA GLN A 220 36.26 -14.95 10.25
C GLN A 220 37.46 -14.14 10.73
N SER A 221 38.67 -14.61 10.38
CA SER A 221 39.90 -13.85 10.58
C SER A 221 40.18 -12.86 9.44
N ASP A 222 39.70 -13.17 8.23
CA ASP A 222 39.83 -12.31 7.06
C ASP A 222 38.92 -11.06 7.21
N PRO A 223 39.46 -9.83 7.16
CA PRO A 223 38.67 -8.62 7.33
C PRO A 223 37.56 -8.44 6.28
N THR A 224 37.77 -8.89 5.04
CA THR A 224 36.77 -8.80 3.98
C THR A 224 35.65 -9.81 4.21
N LEU A 225 35.96 -11.04 4.63
CA LEU A 225 34.91 -12.02 4.97
C LEU A 225 34.11 -11.59 6.20
N ARG A 226 34.71 -10.87 7.16
CA ARG A 226 33.95 -10.26 8.26
C ARG A 226 32.89 -9.28 7.77
N ILE A 227 33.14 -8.53 6.68
CA ILE A 227 32.13 -7.66 6.06
C ILE A 227 31.00 -8.51 5.46
N LEU A 228 31.33 -9.54 4.67
CA LEU A 228 30.32 -10.39 4.03
C LEU A 228 29.40 -11.06 5.05
N TYR A 229 29.93 -11.52 6.17
CA TYR A 229 29.18 -12.28 7.16
C TYR A 229 28.66 -11.44 8.34
N GLY A 230 28.74 -10.10 8.28
CA GLY A 230 28.16 -9.23 9.31
C GLY A 230 28.89 -9.26 10.67
N GLN A 231 30.21 -9.47 10.65
CA GLN A 231 31.05 -9.72 11.83
C GLN A 231 32.00 -8.55 12.16
N GLN A 232 31.71 -7.33 11.72
CA GLN A 232 32.54 -6.15 12.02
C GLN A 232 32.27 -5.55 13.40
N GLY A 233 31.16 -5.94 14.03
CA GLY A 233 30.67 -5.39 15.28
C GLY A 233 29.70 -4.24 15.08
N SER A 234 28.76 -4.08 16.02
CA SER A 234 27.56 -3.24 15.87
C SER A 234 27.83 -1.83 15.35
N ALA A 235 28.87 -1.13 15.85
CA ALA A 235 29.15 0.24 15.42
C ALA A 235 29.55 0.34 13.93
N ALA A 236 30.38 -0.59 13.45
CA ALA A 236 30.81 -0.64 12.05
C ALA A 236 29.66 -1.07 11.13
N GLU A 237 28.85 -2.05 11.54
CA GLU A 237 27.73 -2.54 10.74
C GLU A 237 26.60 -1.51 10.62
N ASN A 238 26.28 -0.78 11.70
CA ASN A 238 25.31 0.33 11.62
C ASN A 238 25.77 1.44 10.66
N LYS A 239 27.08 1.75 10.65
CA LYS A 239 27.63 2.70 9.69
C LYS A 239 27.55 2.16 8.26
N LEU A 240 27.94 0.90 8.04
CA LEU A 240 27.88 0.27 6.73
C LEU A 240 26.44 0.18 6.20
N TRP A 241 25.47 -0.09 7.08
CA TRP A 241 24.04 -0.08 6.76
C TRP A 241 23.61 1.26 6.17
N TYR A 242 24.03 2.37 6.79
CA TYR A 242 23.75 3.71 6.30
C TYR A 242 24.54 4.04 5.02
N ASP A 243 25.84 3.73 4.96
CA ASP A 243 26.68 4.02 3.80
C ASP A 243 26.14 3.33 2.52
N LYS A 244 25.67 2.08 2.64
CA LYS A 244 25.02 1.34 1.53
C LYS A 244 23.78 2.05 1.02
N LEU A 245 22.93 2.57 1.91
CA LEU A 245 21.74 3.33 1.53
C LEU A 245 22.10 4.62 0.80
N VAL A 246 23.09 5.37 1.30
CA VAL A 246 23.57 6.59 0.64
C VAL A 246 24.06 6.31 -0.78
N GLU A 247 24.83 5.23 -0.98
CA GLU A 247 25.29 4.85 -2.33
C GLU A 247 24.13 4.53 -3.28
N VAL A 248 23.12 3.80 -2.82
CA VAL A 248 21.95 3.46 -3.64
C VAL A 248 21.12 4.70 -3.97
N ILE A 249 20.89 5.56 -2.98
CA ILE A 249 20.13 6.81 -3.13
C ILE A 249 20.84 7.73 -4.13
N ASP A 250 22.11 8.03 -3.92
CA ASP A 250 22.85 9.00 -4.72
C ASP A 250 23.17 8.46 -6.13
N GLY A 251 23.47 7.17 -6.24
CA GLY A 251 23.84 6.53 -7.50
C GLY A 251 22.66 6.29 -8.43
N TYR A 252 21.49 5.92 -7.88
CA TYR A 252 20.38 5.42 -8.69
C TYR A 252 19.07 6.19 -8.51
N GLN A 253 18.98 7.14 -7.58
CA GLN A 253 17.82 8.02 -7.37
C GLN A 253 16.45 7.30 -7.34
N PRO A 254 16.28 6.25 -6.50
CA PRO A 254 15.01 5.52 -6.44
C PRO A 254 13.81 6.45 -6.20
N ASP A 255 12.67 6.12 -6.80
CA ASP A 255 11.37 6.68 -6.45
C ASP A 255 10.85 6.04 -5.16
N LEU A 256 11.25 4.80 -4.88
CA LEU A 256 10.90 4.07 -3.67
C LEU A 256 12.10 3.30 -3.13
N VAL A 257 12.42 3.50 -1.84
CA VAL A 257 13.36 2.65 -1.09
C VAL A 257 12.53 1.75 -0.18
N TRP A 258 12.61 0.45 -0.40
CA TRP A 258 11.92 -0.56 0.38
C TRP A 258 12.90 -1.16 1.39
N GLN A 259 12.50 -1.29 2.65
CA GLN A 259 13.34 -1.84 3.72
C GLN A 259 12.64 -3.04 4.37
N ASP A 260 13.38 -4.13 4.58
CA ASP A 260 12.87 -5.30 5.30
C ASP A 260 12.81 -5.11 6.83
N PHE A 261 12.57 -6.19 7.58
CA PHE A 261 12.54 -6.21 9.04
C PHE A 261 13.93 -6.03 9.71
N ASP A 262 13.93 -5.97 11.05
CA ASP A 262 15.07 -5.74 11.95
C ASP A 262 15.66 -4.32 11.91
N LEU A 263 14.91 -3.35 11.39
CA LEU A 263 15.27 -1.94 11.48
C LEU A 263 15.25 -1.44 12.92
N ASN A 264 14.40 -2.00 13.79
CA ASN A 264 14.40 -1.69 15.22
C ASN A 264 15.74 -2.01 15.92
N LEU A 265 16.55 -2.92 15.36
CA LEU A 265 17.88 -3.27 15.85
C LEU A 265 19.00 -2.40 15.23
N VAL A 266 18.69 -1.67 14.16
CA VAL A 266 19.55 -0.59 13.65
C VAL A 266 19.44 0.61 14.61
N GLN A 267 20.58 1.21 14.96
CA GLN A 267 20.63 2.40 15.80
C GLN A 267 19.77 3.52 15.20
N GLU A 268 18.94 4.13 16.04
CA GLU A 268 17.96 5.14 15.60
C GLU A 268 18.61 6.33 14.89
N SER A 269 19.81 6.74 15.33
CA SER A 269 20.57 7.81 14.70
C SER A 269 20.83 7.55 13.22
N TYR A 270 21.19 6.32 12.83
CA TYR A 270 21.41 5.96 11.43
C TYR A 270 20.09 5.84 10.66
N ARG A 271 19.02 5.30 11.27
CA ARG A 271 17.68 5.29 10.65
C ARG A 271 17.21 6.70 10.29
N LEU A 272 17.38 7.65 11.22
CA LEU A 272 17.04 9.05 11.01
C LEU A 272 17.95 9.75 10.00
N GLN A 273 19.24 9.41 9.97
CA GLN A 273 20.16 9.90 8.94
C GLN A 273 19.77 9.42 7.55
N PHE A 274 19.38 8.15 7.40
CA PHE A 274 18.87 7.60 6.14
C PHE A 274 17.67 8.39 5.64
N LEU A 275 16.64 8.56 6.47
CA LEU A 275 15.41 9.28 6.10
C LEU A 275 15.72 10.74 5.74
N ALA A 276 16.49 11.44 6.56
CA ALA A 276 16.86 12.82 6.30
C ALA A 276 17.68 12.94 5.00
N HIS A 277 18.64 12.06 4.74
CA HIS A 277 19.42 12.05 3.51
C HIS A 277 18.52 11.84 2.29
N TYR A 278 17.67 10.82 2.32
CA TYR A 278 16.80 10.48 1.20
C TYR A 278 15.80 11.61 0.88
N TYR A 279 15.17 12.20 1.90
CA TYR A 279 14.19 13.27 1.71
C TYR A 279 14.86 14.58 1.28
N ASN A 280 16.08 14.88 1.75
CA ASN A 280 16.84 16.02 1.21
C ASN A 280 17.23 15.83 -0.25
N GLN A 281 17.60 14.61 -0.64
CA GLN A 281 17.87 14.29 -2.05
C GLN A 281 16.59 14.41 -2.89
N ALA A 282 15.45 13.98 -2.35
CA ALA A 282 14.15 14.17 -3.00
C ALA A 282 13.81 15.65 -3.27
N VAL A 283 14.07 16.53 -2.29
CA VAL A 283 13.95 17.99 -2.48
C VAL A 283 14.90 18.47 -3.57
N ALA A 284 16.16 18.06 -3.55
CA ALA A 284 17.16 18.46 -4.55
C ALA A 284 16.79 17.99 -5.97
N TRP A 285 16.17 16.82 -6.10
CA TRP A 285 15.69 16.27 -7.36
C TRP A 285 14.33 16.83 -7.79
N ASN A 286 13.68 17.64 -6.93
CA ASN A 286 12.30 18.08 -7.11
C ASN A 286 11.37 16.89 -7.39
N LYS A 287 11.45 15.86 -6.55
CA LYS A 287 10.82 14.56 -6.75
C LYS A 287 10.10 14.08 -5.50
N ASP A 288 8.88 13.58 -5.66
CA ASP A 288 8.17 12.84 -4.61
C ASP A 288 8.75 11.42 -4.49
N VAL A 289 9.24 11.06 -3.30
CA VAL A 289 9.81 9.73 -2.99
C VAL A 289 9.05 9.01 -1.89
N VAL A 290 9.24 7.69 -1.82
CA VAL A 290 8.64 6.82 -0.79
C VAL A 290 9.73 6.01 -0.09
N ALA A 291 9.68 5.98 1.24
CA ALA A 291 10.38 4.98 2.05
C ALA A 291 9.35 4.02 2.64
N THR A 292 9.60 2.71 2.58
CA THR A 292 8.75 1.68 3.21
C THR A 292 9.51 0.90 4.26
N TYR A 293 8.77 0.26 5.17
CA TYR A 293 9.36 -0.50 6.27
C TYR A 293 8.38 -1.52 6.86
N LYS A 294 8.94 -2.54 7.53
CA LYS A 294 8.16 -3.51 8.33
C LYS A 294 8.19 -3.25 9.84
N ASP A 295 9.31 -2.77 10.37
CA ASP A 295 9.46 -2.38 11.77
C ASP A 295 10.43 -1.18 11.94
N GLY A 296 10.62 -0.73 13.18
CA GLY A 296 11.66 0.27 13.50
C GLY A 296 11.39 1.71 13.04
N LEU A 297 10.38 1.99 12.21
CA LEU A 297 9.92 3.35 11.86
C LEU A 297 8.47 3.58 12.36
N ASN A 298 7.85 4.74 12.05
CA ASN A 298 6.66 5.21 12.77
C ASN A 298 5.41 5.54 11.93
N ASN A 299 5.43 5.31 10.61
CA ASN A 299 4.32 5.48 9.67
C ASN A 299 3.83 6.93 9.48
N LYS A 300 4.67 7.92 9.79
CA LYS A 300 4.33 9.35 9.61
C LYS A 300 5.03 9.95 8.40
N GLY A 301 6.33 9.69 8.24
CA GLY A 301 7.10 10.04 7.03
C GLY A 301 7.20 8.88 6.04
N GLU A 302 6.91 7.66 6.47
CA GLU A 302 7.12 6.43 5.72
C GLU A 302 5.82 5.66 5.52
N VAL A 303 5.81 4.75 4.55
CA VAL A 303 4.68 3.84 4.29
C VAL A 303 4.93 2.51 5.00
N PHE A 304 4.03 2.14 5.90
CA PHE A 304 4.06 0.79 6.47
C PHE A 304 3.81 -0.28 5.40
N ASP A 305 4.70 -1.26 5.35
CA ASP A 305 4.59 -2.45 4.53
C ASP A 305 4.11 -3.63 5.37
N PHE A 306 2.92 -4.13 5.03
CA PHE A 306 2.37 -5.32 5.67
C PHE A 306 3.03 -6.57 5.12
N GLU A 307 3.35 -7.49 6.02
CA GLU A 307 3.67 -8.86 5.68
C GLU A 307 2.65 -9.47 4.73
N ARG A 308 3.13 -10.46 3.98
CA ARG A 308 2.40 -11.06 2.85
C ARG A 308 0.92 -11.31 3.17
N GLY A 309 0.07 -10.69 2.37
CA GLY A 309 -1.39 -10.83 2.40
C GLY A 309 -2.14 -9.60 2.92
N GLY A 310 -1.46 -8.66 3.57
CA GLY A 310 -2.03 -7.36 3.96
C GLY A 310 -3.15 -7.42 5.00
N PRO A 311 -3.79 -6.26 5.30
CA PRO A 311 -4.82 -6.17 6.32
C PRO A 311 -6.12 -6.89 5.94
N ALA A 312 -6.87 -7.33 6.96
CA ALA A 312 -8.17 -8.00 6.81
C ALA A 312 -9.24 -7.09 6.22
N GLY A 313 -9.16 -5.79 6.51
CA GLY A 313 -10.16 -4.79 6.15
C GLY A 313 -9.52 -3.52 5.60
N LEU A 314 -10.38 -2.52 5.40
CA LEU A 314 -9.95 -1.20 4.97
C LEU A 314 -9.06 -0.56 6.05
N LEU A 315 -7.97 0.06 5.62
CA LEU A 315 -7.02 0.69 6.53
C LEU A 315 -6.57 2.06 6.01
N THR A 316 -6.30 2.95 6.97
CA THR A 316 -5.69 4.27 6.78
C THR A 316 -4.63 4.47 7.88
N PRO A 317 -3.50 5.14 7.63
CA PRO A 317 -3.07 5.77 6.36
C PRO A 317 -2.77 4.74 5.25
N TYR A 318 -2.46 5.25 4.05
CA TYR A 318 -2.14 4.43 2.87
C TYR A 318 -0.96 3.49 3.16
N TRP A 319 -1.02 2.26 2.66
CA TRP A 319 -0.08 1.20 3.00
C TRP A 319 0.40 0.41 1.77
N LEU A 320 1.44 -0.39 1.95
CA LEU A 320 1.94 -1.36 0.98
C LEU A 320 1.82 -2.78 1.57
N THR A 321 1.69 -3.79 0.71
CA THR A 321 2.00 -5.17 1.10
C THR A 321 2.73 -5.85 -0.04
N ASP A 322 3.67 -6.71 0.31
CA ASP A 322 4.27 -7.63 -0.63
C ASP A 322 3.38 -8.85 -0.90
N ASP A 323 3.47 -9.41 -2.09
CA ASP A 323 3.01 -10.77 -2.39
C ASP A 323 4.01 -11.45 -3.32
N SER A 324 3.86 -12.75 -3.57
CA SER A 324 4.74 -13.51 -4.45
C SER A 324 3.96 -14.33 -5.45
N ILE A 325 4.44 -14.33 -6.69
CA ILE A 325 3.94 -15.23 -7.75
C ILE A 325 4.11 -16.70 -7.36
N SER A 326 5.11 -16.98 -6.52
CA SER A 326 5.49 -18.29 -6.04
C SER A 326 4.74 -18.66 -4.76
N SER A 327 4.32 -19.91 -4.68
CA SER A 327 3.67 -20.53 -3.52
C SER A 327 4.64 -21.21 -2.57
N SER A 328 5.94 -21.00 -2.74
CA SER A 328 6.98 -21.72 -1.99
C SER A 328 8.08 -20.82 -1.45
N SER A 329 8.75 -20.06 -2.32
CA SER A 329 9.93 -19.24 -1.99
C SER A 329 9.87 -17.89 -2.70
N TRP A 330 10.58 -16.87 -2.19
CA TRP A 330 10.73 -15.59 -2.87
C TRP A 330 11.74 -15.68 -4.02
N CYS A 331 12.85 -16.40 -3.85
CA CYS A 331 13.77 -16.69 -4.95
C CYS A 331 13.44 -17.99 -5.69
N TYR A 332 14.07 -18.19 -6.85
CA TYR A 332 13.88 -19.40 -7.65
C TYR A 332 14.40 -20.65 -6.93
N THR A 333 13.63 -21.73 -7.02
CA THR A 333 14.05 -23.07 -6.61
C THR A 333 13.63 -24.11 -7.65
N VAL A 334 14.37 -25.23 -7.73
CA VAL A 334 13.96 -26.36 -8.56
C VAL A 334 12.65 -26.92 -7.99
N GLY A 335 11.60 -26.96 -8.82
CA GLY A 335 10.27 -27.38 -8.41
C GLY A 335 9.41 -26.27 -7.80
N ILE A 336 9.80 -25.00 -7.94
CA ILE A 336 9.01 -23.84 -7.50
C ILE A 336 7.55 -23.92 -7.95
N GLY A 337 6.63 -23.79 -7.00
CA GLY A 337 5.19 -23.73 -7.26
C GLY A 337 4.72 -22.31 -7.53
N TYR A 338 3.66 -22.14 -8.32
CA TYR A 338 3.05 -20.84 -8.63
C TYR A 338 1.58 -20.79 -8.21
N TYR A 339 1.13 -19.63 -7.76
CA TYR A 339 -0.30 -19.35 -7.62
C TYR A 339 -0.95 -19.17 -8.99
N SER A 340 -2.28 -19.30 -9.04
CA SER A 340 -3.02 -19.02 -10.26
C SER A 340 -3.10 -17.52 -10.53
N THR A 341 -3.17 -17.13 -11.81
CA THR A 341 -3.44 -15.75 -12.22
C THR A 341 -4.69 -15.18 -11.55
N GLN A 342 -5.75 -15.99 -11.42
CA GLN A 342 -6.99 -15.57 -10.78
C GLN A 342 -6.78 -15.19 -9.32
N ALA A 343 -6.05 -15.99 -8.53
CA ALA A 343 -5.79 -15.68 -7.13
C ALA A 343 -4.96 -14.40 -6.96
N LEU A 344 -3.92 -14.22 -7.78
CA LEU A 344 -3.05 -13.04 -7.72
C LEU A 344 -3.78 -11.76 -8.16
N LEU A 345 -4.56 -11.83 -9.25
CA LEU A 345 -5.35 -10.70 -9.71
C LEU A 345 -6.44 -10.31 -8.70
N HIS A 346 -7.15 -11.30 -8.13
CA HIS A 346 -8.17 -11.03 -7.12
C HIS A 346 -7.57 -10.43 -5.85
N SER A 347 -6.37 -10.85 -5.48
CA SER A 347 -5.62 -10.26 -4.37
C SER A 347 -5.25 -8.81 -4.65
N LEU A 348 -4.76 -8.48 -5.86
CA LEU A 348 -4.50 -7.09 -6.27
C LEU A 348 -5.77 -6.22 -6.12
N ILE A 349 -6.89 -6.68 -6.67
CA ILE A 349 -8.18 -5.96 -6.60
C ILE A 349 -8.60 -5.76 -5.14
N ASP A 350 -8.44 -6.78 -4.29
CA ASP A 350 -8.72 -6.69 -2.85
C ASP A 350 -7.84 -5.64 -2.16
N ARG A 351 -6.53 -5.61 -2.44
CA ARG A 351 -5.59 -4.68 -1.76
C ARG A 351 -5.89 -3.24 -2.11
N VAL A 352 -6.16 -2.99 -3.40
CA VAL A 352 -6.54 -1.67 -3.90
C VAL A 352 -7.84 -1.18 -3.27
N SER A 353 -8.84 -2.06 -3.11
CA SER A 353 -10.11 -1.72 -2.47
C SER A 353 -9.98 -1.33 -0.99
N LYS A 354 -8.95 -1.85 -0.30
CA LYS A 354 -8.64 -1.59 1.11
C LYS A 354 -7.67 -0.43 1.33
N GLY A 355 -7.31 0.29 0.27
CA GLY A 355 -6.49 1.50 0.35
C GLY A 355 -4.98 1.25 0.33
N GLY A 356 -4.52 0.13 -0.24
CA GLY A 356 -3.10 -0.18 -0.36
C GLY A 356 -2.62 -0.44 -1.78
N ASN A 357 -1.30 -0.51 -1.92
CA ASN A 357 -0.63 -1.04 -3.09
C ASN A 357 -0.25 -2.52 -2.89
N MET A 358 -0.12 -3.26 -3.98
CA MET A 358 0.50 -4.59 -3.98
C MET A 358 1.84 -4.56 -4.72
N LEU A 359 2.90 -4.99 -4.04
CA LEU A 359 4.22 -5.21 -4.62
C LEU A 359 4.42 -6.70 -4.87
N LEU A 360 4.39 -7.13 -6.13
CA LEU A 360 4.47 -8.54 -6.49
C LEU A 360 5.91 -8.96 -6.77
N ASN A 361 6.39 -9.93 -6.00
CA ASN A 361 7.66 -10.61 -6.22
C ASN A 361 7.56 -11.60 -7.39
N ILE A 362 8.61 -11.62 -8.21
CA ILE A 362 8.93 -12.74 -9.10
C ILE A 362 10.27 -13.39 -8.72
N ALA A 363 10.49 -14.60 -9.22
CA ALA A 363 11.61 -15.46 -8.87
C ALA A 363 12.41 -15.88 -10.12
N PRO A 364 13.27 -15.00 -10.68
CA PRO A 364 14.14 -15.33 -11.80
C PRO A 364 15.20 -16.38 -11.43
N MET A 365 15.60 -17.19 -12.40
CA MET A 365 16.71 -18.14 -12.26
C MET A 365 18.05 -17.40 -12.17
N ALA A 366 19.08 -18.02 -11.58
CA ALA A 366 20.40 -17.42 -11.38
C ALA A 366 21.06 -16.87 -12.66
N ASP A 367 20.75 -17.44 -13.83
CA ASP A 367 21.27 -16.99 -15.14
C ASP A 367 20.54 -15.78 -15.74
N GLY A 368 19.51 -15.26 -15.05
CA GLY A 368 18.68 -14.14 -15.48
C GLY A 368 17.44 -14.54 -16.30
N THR A 369 17.13 -15.83 -16.42
CA THR A 369 15.90 -16.30 -17.06
C THR A 369 14.71 -16.12 -16.12
N ILE A 370 13.66 -15.39 -16.54
CA ILE A 370 12.36 -15.43 -15.86
C ILE A 370 11.62 -16.69 -16.36
N PRO A 371 11.23 -17.64 -15.50
CA PRO A 371 10.50 -18.83 -15.92
C PRO A 371 9.20 -18.50 -16.68
N SER A 372 8.89 -19.26 -17.73
CA SER A 372 7.72 -19.01 -18.59
C SER A 372 6.39 -18.99 -17.82
N GLY A 373 6.25 -19.82 -16.79
CA GLY A 373 5.06 -19.80 -15.91
C GLY A 373 4.83 -18.45 -15.25
N GLN A 374 5.91 -17.78 -14.81
CA GLN A 374 5.82 -16.45 -14.22
C GLN A 374 5.47 -15.40 -15.29
N GLN A 375 6.07 -15.48 -16.48
CA GLN A 375 5.74 -14.59 -17.60
C GLN A 375 4.26 -14.69 -17.99
N SER A 376 3.71 -15.90 -18.12
CA SER A 376 2.31 -16.14 -18.47
C SER A 376 1.34 -15.53 -17.47
N ILE A 377 1.62 -15.68 -16.17
CA ILE A 377 0.79 -15.07 -15.12
C ILE A 377 0.85 -13.55 -15.19
N LEU A 378 2.06 -12.98 -15.30
CA LEU A 378 2.25 -11.53 -15.41
C LEU A 378 1.52 -10.93 -16.61
N LEU A 379 1.66 -11.54 -17.79
CA LEU A 379 0.98 -11.09 -19.01
C LEU A 379 -0.54 -11.23 -18.91
N ALA A 380 -1.05 -12.28 -18.25
CA ALA A 380 -2.48 -12.44 -18.04
C ALA A 380 -3.07 -11.44 -17.04
N MET A 381 -2.31 -11.06 -16.00
CA MET A 381 -2.68 -9.92 -15.14
C MET A 381 -2.66 -8.61 -15.95
N GLY A 382 -1.65 -8.44 -16.80
CA GLY A 382 -1.51 -7.32 -17.72
C GLY A 382 -2.68 -7.15 -18.69
N ASP A 383 -3.19 -8.24 -19.27
CA ASP A 383 -4.38 -8.22 -20.12
C ASP A 383 -5.58 -7.63 -19.38
N TRP A 384 -5.85 -8.12 -18.16
CA TRP A 384 -6.97 -7.62 -17.37
C TRP A 384 -6.78 -6.15 -16.99
N LEU A 385 -5.59 -5.77 -16.49
CA LEU A 385 -5.28 -4.39 -16.13
C LEU A 385 -5.33 -3.44 -17.34
N GLY A 386 -4.96 -3.93 -18.52
CA GLY A 386 -5.06 -3.20 -19.78
C GLY A 386 -6.51 -2.93 -20.21
N ARG A 387 -7.47 -3.77 -19.80
CA ARG A 387 -8.90 -3.65 -20.13
C ARG A 387 -9.70 -2.91 -19.05
N PHE A 388 -9.40 -3.17 -17.79
CA PHE A 388 -10.18 -2.70 -16.62
C PHE A 388 -9.41 -1.73 -15.72
N GLY A 389 -8.22 -1.27 -16.14
CA GLY A 389 -7.34 -0.42 -15.33
C GLY A 389 -7.95 0.90 -14.86
N GLU A 390 -9.02 1.40 -15.51
CA GLU A 390 -9.80 2.56 -15.04
C GLU A 390 -10.38 2.36 -13.62
N ALA A 391 -10.71 1.12 -13.26
CA ALA A 391 -11.23 0.76 -11.94
C ALA A 391 -10.13 0.51 -10.89
N VAL A 392 -8.86 0.60 -11.28
CA VAL A 392 -7.70 0.32 -10.41
C VAL A 392 -6.82 1.55 -10.31
N TYR A 393 -6.17 1.95 -11.40
CA TYR A 393 -5.21 3.04 -11.39
C TYR A 393 -5.89 4.37 -11.07
N SER A 394 -5.19 5.24 -10.34
CA SER A 394 -5.70 6.55 -9.93
C SER A 394 -6.98 6.55 -9.09
N THR A 395 -7.52 5.39 -8.73
CA THR A 395 -8.68 5.28 -7.84
C THR A 395 -8.27 5.44 -6.37
N ARG A 396 -9.26 5.54 -5.49
CA ARG A 396 -9.09 5.46 -4.04
C ARG A 396 -10.06 4.43 -3.46
N SER A 397 -9.76 3.94 -2.27
CA SER A 397 -10.72 3.13 -1.52
C SER A 397 -12.01 3.93 -1.28
N TRP A 398 -13.13 3.22 -1.29
CA TRP A 398 -14.42 3.75 -0.88
C TRP A 398 -14.65 3.47 0.61
N SER A 399 -15.77 3.93 1.19
CA SER A 399 -16.10 3.72 2.60
C SER A 399 -16.32 2.25 2.98
N SER A 400 -16.65 1.40 1.99
CA SER A 400 -16.60 -0.06 2.11
C SER A 400 -15.61 -0.60 1.09
N TYR A 401 -14.75 -1.54 1.50
CA TYR A 401 -13.80 -2.17 0.58
C TYR A 401 -14.47 -3.23 -0.31
N GLY A 402 -15.56 -3.85 0.15
CA GLY A 402 -16.20 -4.93 -0.58
C GLY A 402 -17.21 -5.74 0.23
N GLU A 403 -17.81 -6.72 -0.46
CA GLU A 403 -18.75 -7.70 0.08
C GLU A 403 -18.42 -9.10 -0.44
N GLY A 404 -19.10 -10.11 0.12
CA GLY A 404 -18.97 -11.50 -0.28
C GLY A 404 -18.27 -12.41 0.76
N PRO A 405 -18.32 -13.73 0.49
CA PRO A 405 -17.88 -14.75 1.43
C PRO A 405 -16.36 -14.91 1.53
N THR A 406 -15.59 -14.51 0.52
CA THR A 406 -14.14 -14.73 0.49
C THR A 406 -13.43 -13.63 1.28
N LYS A 407 -12.71 -14.05 2.33
CA LYS A 407 -11.85 -13.17 3.12
C LYS A 407 -10.39 -13.31 2.66
N MET A 408 -9.70 -12.18 2.58
CA MET A 408 -8.29 -12.10 2.16
C MET A 408 -7.54 -11.19 3.14
N GLY A 409 -6.29 -11.51 3.44
CA GLY A 409 -5.48 -10.80 4.43
C GLY A 409 -5.88 -11.08 5.88
N GLY A 410 -5.33 -10.31 6.81
CA GLY A 410 -5.64 -10.43 8.26
C GLY A 410 -4.72 -11.35 9.05
N GLY A 411 -3.64 -11.82 8.45
CA GLY A 411 -2.58 -12.57 9.11
C GLY A 411 -1.28 -12.50 8.31
N SER A 412 -0.15 -12.67 8.98
CA SER A 412 1.17 -12.73 8.35
C SER A 412 1.27 -13.96 7.45
N PHE A 413 1.83 -13.79 6.25
CA PHE A 413 2.01 -14.86 5.27
C PHE A 413 0.71 -15.53 4.80
N SER A 414 -0.38 -14.76 4.71
CA SER A 414 -1.61 -15.24 4.08
C SER A 414 -1.49 -15.18 2.55
N GLY A 415 -1.42 -16.35 1.92
CA GLY A 415 -1.30 -16.45 0.47
C GLY A 415 -2.54 -15.96 -0.30
N PRO A 416 -2.39 -15.63 -1.60
CA PRO A 416 -3.47 -15.15 -2.44
C PRO A 416 -4.55 -16.22 -2.63
N VAL A 417 -5.82 -15.78 -2.63
CA VAL A 417 -7.00 -16.65 -2.77
C VAL A 417 -7.85 -16.17 -3.94
N ALA A 418 -8.35 -17.12 -4.74
CA ALA A 418 -9.33 -16.79 -5.78
C ALA A 418 -10.70 -16.51 -5.15
N GLY A 419 -11.17 -15.27 -5.31
CA GLY A 419 -12.57 -14.91 -5.03
C GLY A 419 -13.60 -15.67 -5.87
N LYS A 420 -14.86 -15.60 -5.43
CA LYS A 420 -16.06 -16.16 -6.05
C LYS A 420 -16.87 -15.05 -6.73
N ALA A 421 -17.86 -15.42 -7.55
CA ALA A 421 -18.72 -14.46 -8.23
C ALA A 421 -19.49 -13.51 -7.28
N GLN A 422 -19.79 -13.97 -6.06
CA GLN A 422 -20.46 -13.16 -5.03
C GLN A 422 -19.54 -12.13 -4.37
N ASP A 423 -18.23 -12.23 -4.57
CA ASP A 423 -17.29 -11.27 -4.02
C ASP A 423 -17.22 -10.03 -4.91
N ILE A 424 -17.51 -8.87 -4.32
CA ILE A 424 -17.40 -7.57 -4.98
C ILE A 424 -16.39 -6.73 -4.22
N ARG A 425 -15.55 -5.99 -4.94
CA ARG A 425 -14.59 -5.03 -4.39
C ARG A 425 -14.84 -3.65 -4.96
N PHE A 426 -14.77 -2.64 -4.09
CA PHE A 426 -15.10 -1.27 -4.45
C PHE A 426 -13.86 -0.39 -4.54
N THR A 427 -13.85 0.46 -5.56
CA THR A 427 -12.94 1.60 -5.67
C THR A 427 -13.74 2.80 -6.16
N ARG A 428 -13.22 4.01 -5.98
CA ARG A 428 -13.87 5.24 -6.46
C ARG A 428 -12.90 6.13 -7.23
N SER A 429 -13.46 6.97 -8.10
CA SER A 429 -12.71 8.06 -8.72
C SER A 429 -12.21 9.08 -7.68
N ARG A 430 -11.17 9.84 -8.01
CA ARG A 430 -10.58 10.83 -7.08
C ARG A 430 -11.55 11.93 -6.70
N ASP A 431 -12.33 12.41 -7.67
CA ASP A 431 -13.38 13.42 -7.50
C ASP A 431 -14.62 12.88 -6.77
N ASN A 432 -14.61 11.60 -6.37
CA ASN A 432 -15.67 10.96 -5.62
C ASN A 432 -17.01 10.92 -6.35
N LYS A 433 -17.05 10.93 -7.70
CA LYS A 433 -18.30 10.91 -8.49
C LYS A 433 -18.60 9.59 -9.19
N VAL A 434 -17.64 8.68 -9.22
CA VAL A 434 -17.77 7.36 -9.85
C VAL A 434 -17.38 6.28 -8.85
N LEU A 435 -18.30 5.34 -8.62
CA LEU A 435 -18.06 4.12 -7.86
C LEU A 435 -17.87 2.95 -8.83
N TYR A 436 -16.76 2.23 -8.69
CA TYR A 436 -16.51 0.99 -9.41
C TYR A 436 -16.82 -0.18 -8.50
N ALA A 437 -17.68 -1.08 -8.95
CA ALA A 437 -17.99 -2.35 -8.30
C ALA A 437 -17.42 -3.48 -9.16
N THR A 438 -16.31 -4.07 -8.70
CA THR A 438 -15.62 -5.17 -9.40
C THR A 438 -16.02 -6.50 -8.80
N ALA A 439 -16.85 -7.26 -9.50
CA ALA A 439 -17.23 -8.62 -9.15
C ALA A 439 -16.13 -9.60 -9.56
N LEU A 440 -15.70 -10.45 -8.64
CA LEU A 440 -14.62 -11.44 -8.83
C LEU A 440 -15.08 -12.71 -9.58
N GLY A 441 -16.17 -12.56 -10.34
CA GLY A 441 -16.77 -13.58 -11.20
C GLY A 441 -18.12 -13.10 -11.72
N TRP A 442 -18.64 -13.75 -12.77
CA TRP A 442 -19.93 -13.39 -13.36
C TRP A 442 -21.10 -13.96 -12.53
N GLN A 443 -22.07 -13.12 -12.14
CA GLN A 443 -23.22 -13.54 -11.32
C GLN A 443 -24.44 -14.00 -12.12
N GLY A 444 -24.44 -13.81 -13.44
CA GLY A 444 -25.56 -14.18 -14.31
C GLY A 444 -26.26 -12.96 -14.92
N GLY A 445 -27.56 -13.09 -15.20
CA GLY A 445 -28.38 -12.03 -15.81
C GLY A 445 -28.67 -10.84 -14.88
N THR A 446 -28.33 -10.96 -13.60
CA THR A 446 -28.46 -9.90 -12.60
C THR A 446 -27.21 -9.86 -11.74
N LEU A 447 -26.65 -8.67 -11.52
CA LEU A 447 -25.65 -8.42 -10.50
C LEU A 447 -26.33 -7.70 -9.33
N THR A 448 -26.24 -8.28 -8.14
CA THR A 448 -26.75 -7.66 -6.91
C THR A 448 -25.59 -7.12 -6.09
N ILE A 449 -25.67 -5.85 -5.71
CA ILE A 449 -24.72 -5.18 -4.82
C ILE A 449 -25.42 -4.92 -3.49
N THR A 450 -25.21 -5.80 -2.52
CA THR A 450 -25.92 -5.79 -1.23
C THR A 450 -25.56 -4.57 -0.37
N THR A 451 -24.32 -4.09 -0.47
CA THR A 451 -23.84 -2.87 0.21
C THR A 451 -24.61 -1.62 -0.22
N LEU A 452 -25.20 -1.64 -1.42
CA LEU A 452 -25.94 -0.51 -1.98
C LEU A 452 -27.47 -0.63 -1.78
N ASN A 453 -27.92 -1.26 -0.70
CA ASN A 453 -29.35 -1.38 -0.38
C ASN A 453 -29.98 -0.05 0.08
N SER A 454 -31.31 0.02 -0.02
CA SER A 454 -32.10 1.21 0.29
C SER A 454 -32.06 1.64 1.76
N ASN A 455 -31.68 0.74 2.68
CA ASN A 455 -31.58 1.04 4.10
C ASN A 455 -30.26 1.70 4.47
N GLN A 456 -29.25 1.64 3.60
CA GLN A 456 -27.90 2.15 3.88
C GLN A 456 -27.50 3.31 2.98
N ILE A 457 -28.03 3.42 1.76
CA ILE A 457 -27.60 4.47 0.84
C ILE A 457 -28.74 4.95 -0.06
N ASN A 458 -28.88 6.26 -0.21
CA ASN A 458 -29.84 6.88 -1.14
C ASN A 458 -29.19 7.10 -2.50
N LEU A 459 -29.63 6.37 -3.53
CA LEU A 459 -29.06 6.42 -4.88
C LEU A 459 -29.81 7.36 -5.84
N SER A 460 -30.60 8.31 -5.33
CA SER A 460 -31.33 9.29 -6.17
C SER A 460 -30.42 10.15 -7.08
N SER A 461 -29.14 10.30 -6.74
CA SER A 461 -28.15 10.98 -7.59
C SER A 461 -27.45 10.07 -8.59
N LEU A 462 -27.75 8.76 -8.63
CA LEU A 462 -27.20 7.83 -9.61
C LEU A 462 -27.78 8.14 -11.00
N THR A 463 -26.90 8.47 -11.93
CA THR A 463 -27.27 8.90 -13.30
C THR A 463 -26.97 7.86 -14.37
N GLY A 464 -26.09 6.89 -14.09
CA GLY A 464 -25.74 5.87 -15.05
C GLY A 464 -25.04 4.66 -14.45
N ALA A 465 -25.29 3.50 -15.04
CA ALA A 465 -24.61 2.25 -14.75
C ALA A 465 -24.08 1.65 -16.06
N GLN A 466 -22.81 1.30 -16.09
CA GLN A 466 -22.14 0.76 -17.27
C GLN A 466 -21.26 -0.41 -16.89
N LEU A 467 -21.34 -1.53 -17.63
CA LEU A 467 -20.34 -2.60 -17.55
C LEU A 467 -19.12 -2.19 -18.39
N LEU A 468 -17.92 -2.22 -17.82
CA LEU A 468 -16.70 -2.02 -18.58
C LEU A 468 -16.57 -3.12 -19.64
N GLY A 469 -16.25 -2.73 -20.87
CA GLY A 469 -16.20 -3.61 -22.03
C GLY A 469 -14.90 -4.38 -22.18
N ASN A 470 -14.77 -5.11 -23.29
CA ASN A 470 -13.61 -5.98 -23.56
C ASN A 470 -12.31 -5.22 -23.88
N THR A 471 -12.38 -3.90 -24.07
CA THR A 471 -11.24 -3.04 -24.38
C THR A 471 -11.32 -1.77 -23.51
N ALA A 472 -10.18 -1.21 -23.11
CA ALA A 472 -10.16 0.03 -22.34
C ALA A 472 -10.98 1.14 -23.00
N GLY A 473 -11.80 1.83 -22.21
CA GLY A 473 -12.67 2.91 -22.68
C GLY A 473 -13.91 2.45 -23.45
N SER A 474 -14.15 1.14 -23.60
CA SER A 474 -15.42 0.61 -24.10
C SER A 474 -16.37 0.31 -22.95
N TYR A 475 -17.66 0.53 -23.15
CA TYR A 475 -18.69 0.36 -22.12
C TYR A 475 -19.96 -0.24 -22.72
N ILE A 476 -20.66 -1.07 -21.93
CA ILE A 476 -22.01 -1.53 -22.21
C ILE A 476 -22.93 -0.80 -21.24
N ASN A 477 -23.84 0.04 -21.76
CA ASN A 477 -24.83 0.72 -20.95
C ASN A 477 -25.81 -0.31 -20.37
N LEU A 478 -26.00 -0.28 -19.06
CA LEU A 478 -26.98 -1.12 -18.39
C LEU A 478 -28.30 -0.35 -18.26
N PRO A 479 -29.46 -1.05 -18.25
CA PRO A 479 -30.73 -0.42 -17.90
C PRO A 479 -30.68 0.26 -16.54
N ALA A 480 -31.63 1.17 -16.29
CA ALA A 480 -31.77 1.80 -14.98
C ALA A 480 -31.92 0.71 -13.89
N PRO A 481 -31.05 0.69 -12.87
CA PRO A 481 -31.10 -0.34 -11.85
C PRO A 481 -32.28 -0.12 -10.90
N THR A 482 -32.71 -1.19 -10.24
CA THR A 482 -33.69 -1.11 -9.14
C THR A 482 -32.97 -1.26 -7.81
N GLN A 483 -33.45 -0.57 -6.78
CA GLN A 483 -32.89 -0.63 -5.43
C GLN A 483 -33.98 -1.04 -4.45
N ASP A 484 -33.66 -1.97 -3.56
CA ASP A 484 -34.50 -2.34 -2.42
C ASP A 484 -33.65 -2.63 -1.17
N ALA A 485 -34.28 -3.16 -0.12
CA ALA A 485 -33.64 -3.47 1.15
C ALA A 485 -32.56 -4.57 1.06
N SER A 486 -32.56 -5.36 -0.02
CA SER A 486 -31.59 -6.44 -0.26
C SER A 486 -30.36 -5.97 -1.07
N GLY A 487 -30.48 -4.89 -1.85
CA GLY A 487 -29.35 -4.33 -2.58
C GLY A 487 -29.74 -3.42 -3.74
N LEU A 488 -28.72 -3.04 -4.52
CA LEU A 488 -28.87 -2.51 -5.86
C LEU A 488 -28.84 -3.67 -6.86
N HIS A 489 -29.85 -3.78 -7.71
CA HIS A 489 -29.97 -4.82 -8.73
C HIS A 489 -29.73 -4.24 -10.11
N LEU A 490 -28.69 -4.74 -10.77
CA LEU A 490 -28.29 -4.36 -12.12
C LEU A 490 -28.66 -5.49 -13.09
N THR A 491 -29.48 -5.19 -14.08
CA THR A 491 -29.74 -6.12 -15.20
C THR A 491 -28.50 -6.21 -16.07
N MET A 492 -27.87 -7.39 -16.08
CA MET A 492 -26.68 -7.66 -16.87
C MET A 492 -27.07 -8.06 -18.31
N PRO A 493 -26.17 -7.90 -19.30
CA PRO A 493 -26.50 -8.14 -20.71
C PRO A 493 -27.01 -9.55 -21.04
N SER A 494 -26.58 -10.57 -20.27
CA SER A 494 -26.97 -11.96 -20.45
C SER A 494 -26.62 -12.83 -19.22
N SER A 495 -27.18 -14.04 -19.15
CA SER A 495 -26.83 -15.02 -18.13
C SER A 495 -25.37 -15.49 -18.21
N ASN A 496 -24.78 -15.48 -19.41
CA ASN A 496 -23.36 -15.74 -19.62
C ASN A 496 -22.59 -14.43 -19.80
N PRO A 497 -21.28 -14.38 -19.47
CA PRO A 497 -20.50 -13.17 -19.66
C PRO A 497 -20.32 -12.86 -21.17
N PRO A 498 -20.36 -11.57 -21.58
CA PRO A 498 -20.22 -11.17 -22.98
C PRO A 498 -18.80 -11.37 -23.54
N PHE A 499 -17.81 -11.58 -22.67
CA PHE A 499 -16.41 -11.87 -23.00
C PHE A 499 -15.76 -12.60 -21.81
N SER A 500 -14.62 -13.25 -22.04
CA SER A 500 -13.86 -13.87 -20.94
C SER A 500 -13.05 -12.82 -20.17
N ALA A 501 -13.21 -12.83 -18.85
CA ALA A 501 -12.39 -12.09 -17.90
C ALA A 501 -12.39 -12.80 -16.54
N LEU A 502 -11.33 -12.57 -15.76
CA LEU A 502 -11.19 -13.10 -14.40
C LEU A 502 -12.07 -12.34 -13.39
N ALA A 503 -12.34 -11.06 -13.64
CA ALA A 503 -13.26 -10.22 -12.88
C ALA A 503 -13.95 -9.22 -13.82
N TYR A 504 -15.13 -8.72 -13.42
CA TYR A 504 -15.97 -7.83 -14.23
C TYR A 504 -16.34 -6.60 -13.42
N THR A 505 -16.23 -5.41 -14.01
CA THR A 505 -16.46 -4.15 -13.29
C THR A 505 -17.66 -3.39 -13.84
N VAL A 506 -18.57 -3.01 -12.94
CA VAL A 506 -19.62 -2.02 -13.21
C VAL A 506 -19.18 -0.65 -12.70
N LYS A 507 -19.33 0.35 -13.54
CA LYS A 507 -19.12 1.77 -13.28
C LYS A 507 -20.46 2.44 -12.98
N LEU A 508 -20.59 3.00 -11.79
CA LEU A 508 -21.77 3.74 -11.32
C LEU A 508 -21.42 5.23 -11.26
N THR A 509 -22.13 6.05 -12.03
CA THR A 509 -21.85 7.50 -12.18
C THR A 509 -22.92 8.33 -11.51
N PHE A 510 -22.52 9.27 -10.66
CA PHE A 510 -23.41 10.14 -9.90
C PHE A 510 -23.37 11.58 -10.43
N SER A 511 -24.49 12.30 -10.34
CA SER A 511 -24.58 13.72 -10.71
C SER A 511 -23.78 14.64 -9.78
N GLY A 512 -23.50 14.16 -8.56
CA GLY A 512 -22.63 14.79 -7.57
C GLY A 512 -21.66 13.77 -6.98
N GLU A 513 -21.19 14.00 -5.76
CA GLU A 513 -20.41 13.00 -5.04
C GLU A 513 -21.23 11.73 -4.76
N ILE A 514 -20.54 10.58 -4.63
CA ILE A 514 -21.11 9.31 -4.21
C ILE A 514 -21.80 9.55 -2.85
N PRO A 515 -23.09 9.21 -2.71
CA PRO A 515 -23.80 9.34 -1.45
C PRO A 515 -23.09 8.61 -0.31
N VAL A 516 -23.18 9.17 0.90
CA VAL A 516 -22.57 8.57 2.08
C VAL A 516 -23.23 7.22 2.36
N LEU A 517 -22.41 6.18 2.50
CA LEU A 517 -22.85 4.86 2.94
C LEU A 517 -23.14 4.87 4.44
N GLY A 518 -24.36 4.50 4.81
CA GLY A 518 -24.79 4.30 6.20
C GLY A 518 -24.31 2.97 6.81
N PRO A 519 -24.36 2.85 8.15
CA PRO A 519 -23.90 1.67 8.89
C PRO A 519 -24.53 0.34 8.41
N PRO A 520 -23.78 -0.79 8.40
CA PRO A 520 -24.32 -2.13 8.16
C PRO A 520 -25.43 -2.49 9.13
N GLY A 521 -26.63 -2.81 8.60
CA GLY A 521 -27.82 -3.05 9.42
C GLY A 521 -28.32 -1.82 10.20
N GLY A 522 -27.66 -0.68 10.03
CA GLY A 522 -28.08 0.57 10.61
C GLY A 522 -29.15 1.18 9.72
N SER A 523 -30.16 1.71 10.40
CA SER A 523 -31.25 2.36 9.74
C SER A 523 -30.80 3.73 9.24
N THR A 524 -31.15 4.10 8.02
CA THR A 524 -31.22 5.51 7.57
C THR A 524 -32.19 6.35 8.42
N THR A 525 -32.85 5.73 9.40
CA THR A 525 -33.81 6.37 10.28
C THR A 525 -33.09 7.20 11.33
N TRP A 526 -33.48 8.46 11.37
CA TRP A 526 -33.11 9.38 12.42
C TRP A 526 -33.52 8.80 13.79
N VAL A 527 -32.79 9.15 14.83
CA VAL A 527 -33.12 8.78 16.20
C VAL A 527 -33.27 10.03 17.05
N ARG A 528 -34.05 9.92 18.12
CA ARG A 528 -33.92 10.80 19.28
C ARG A 528 -33.05 10.12 20.33
N ILE A 529 -32.20 10.90 20.99
CA ILE A 529 -31.31 10.46 22.06
C ILE A 529 -31.78 11.12 23.35
N ALA A 530 -32.48 10.39 24.23
CA ALA A 530 -33.14 10.96 25.41
C ALA A 530 -32.40 10.60 26.71
N ASN A 531 -32.12 11.59 27.55
CA ASN A 531 -31.46 11.39 28.84
C ASN A 531 -32.41 10.67 29.80
N VAL A 532 -31.90 9.67 30.54
CA VAL A 532 -32.73 8.86 31.44
C VAL A 532 -33.19 9.64 32.68
N THR A 533 -32.38 10.57 33.21
CA THR A 533 -32.79 11.40 34.36
C THR A 533 -33.83 12.43 33.98
N SER A 534 -33.59 13.19 32.91
CA SER A 534 -34.43 14.34 32.57
C SER A 534 -35.60 14.03 31.63
N GLY A 535 -35.50 12.95 30.84
CA GLY A 535 -36.43 12.66 29.74
C GLY A 535 -36.27 13.60 28.53
N LEU A 536 -35.40 14.61 28.62
CA LEU A 536 -35.11 15.54 27.54
C LEU A 536 -34.19 14.90 26.50
N VAL A 537 -34.29 15.34 25.26
CA VAL A 537 -33.51 14.83 24.12
C VAL A 537 -32.35 15.73 23.76
N LEU A 538 -31.27 15.15 23.23
CA LEU A 538 -30.12 15.87 22.72
C LEU A 538 -30.53 16.84 21.59
N ASP A 539 -30.20 18.11 21.78
CA ASP A 539 -30.62 19.21 20.92
C ASP A 539 -29.40 19.96 20.37
N SER A 540 -29.37 20.15 19.05
CA SER A 540 -28.36 20.97 18.38
C SER A 540 -28.60 22.48 18.50
N GLY A 541 -29.80 22.90 18.91
CA GLY A 541 -30.21 24.30 18.94
C GLY A 541 -30.56 24.87 17.56
N GLY A 542 -30.71 24.01 16.54
CA GLY A 542 -31.05 24.41 15.17
C GLY A 542 -29.82 24.76 14.32
N ASN A 543 -29.96 25.75 13.43
CA ASN A 543 -28.85 26.28 12.63
C ASN A 543 -28.03 27.27 13.45
N VAL A 544 -26.97 26.77 14.07
CA VAL A 544 -26.06 27.52 14.94
C VAL A 544 -24.64 27.53 14.37
N ALA A 545 -23.80 28.44 14.85
CA ALA A 545 -22.39 28.49 14.45
C ALA A 545 -21.61 27.27 14.95
N SER A 546 -20.54 26.87 14.23
CA SER A 546 -19.60 25.84 14.69
C SER A 546 -19.04 26.18 16.08
N GLY A 547 -18.85 25.17 16.92
CA GLY A 547 -18.40 25.32 18.30
C GLY A 547 -19.50 25.66 19.30
N SER A 548 -20.76 25.80 18.86
CA SER A 548 -21.90 26.02 19.76
C SER A 548 -22.14 24.81 20.68
N ASN A 549 -22.58 25.08 21.91
CA ASN A 549 -22.89 24.02 22.87
C ASN A 549 -24.13 23.22 22.44
N LEU A 550 -24.09 21.91 22.67
CA LEU A 550 -25.27 21.04 22.63
C LEU A 550 -26.14 21.28 23.87
N LYS A 551 -27.44 21.11 23.69
CA LYS A 551 -28.46 21.32 24.72
C LYS A 551 -29.30 20.07 24.90
N GLN A 552 -30.25 20.16 25.82
CA GLN A 552 -31.33 19.20 26.00
C GLN A 552 -32.67 19.91 25.84
N TRP A 553 -33.64 19.29 25.14
CA TRP A 553 -34.95 19.89 24.90
C TRP A 553 -36.09 18.88 24.98
N ASN A 554 -37.34 19.36 25.04
CA ASN A 554 -38.52 18.50 24.94
C ASN A 554 -38.64 17.96 23.51
N TYR A 555 -38.85 16.66 23.35
CA TYR A 555 -39.02 16.10 22.01
C TYR A 555 -40.36 16.55 21.39
N ASP A 556 -40.29 17.32 20.31
CA ASP A 556 -41.46 17.81 19.56
C ASP A 556 -41.45 17.36 18.08
N GLY A 557 -40.49 16.51 17.69
CA GLY A 557 -40.31 16.06 16.32
C GLY A 557 -39.48 16.98 15.42
N SER A 558 -39.03 18.14 15.92
CA SER A 558 -38.17 19.05 15.15
C SER A 558 -36.83 18.42 14.79
N THR A 559 -36.31 18.75 13.61
CA THR A 559 -35.09 18.11 13.06
C THR A 559 -33.84 18.35 13.92
N ASN A 560 -33.80 19.40 14.76
CA ASN A 560 -32.66 19.69 15.62
C ASN A 560 -32.54 18.71 16.79
N LEU A 561 -33.61 17.95 17.06
CA LEU A 561 -33.70 16.90 18.07
C LEU A 561 -33.45 15.50 17.51
N GLN A 562 -33.08 15.43 16.22
CA GLN A 562 -32.93 14.20 15.48
C GLN A 562 -31.47 14.00 15.06
N TRP A 563 -30.95 12.83 15.35
CA TRP A 563 -29.55 12.49 15.18
C TRP A 563 -29.41 11.22 14.34
N GLN A 564 -28.33 11.13 13.60
CA GLN A 564 -27.90 9.90 12.95
C GLN A 564 -26.66 9.38 13.65
N LEU A 565 -26.69 8.11 14.05
CA LEU A 565 -25.52 7.42 14.59
C LEU A 565 -24.89 6.67 13.44
N ILE A 566 -23.73 7.14 12.99
CA ILE A 566 -23.01 6.58 11.85
C ILE A 566 -21.82 5.79 12.39
N ASP A 567 -21.88 4.46 12.29
CA ASP A 567 -20.77 3.56 12.66
C ASP A 567 -19.55 3.85 11.77
N LEU A 568 -18.38 3.91 12.40
CA LEU A 568 -17.09 4.13 11.77
C LEU A 568 -16.36 2.81 11.47
N GLY A 569 -16.95 1.66 11.78
CA GLY A 569 -16.43 0.32 11.47
C GLY A 569 -15.31 -0.14 12.41
N ASN A 570 -15.09 0.58 13.51
CA ASN A 570 -14.03 0.32 14.49
C ASN A 570 -14.54 0.35 15.94
N GLY A 571 -15.85 0.16 16.15
CA GLY A 571 -16.50 0.19 17.47
C GLY A 571 -16.89 1.59 17.95
N TYR A 572 -16.68 2.62 17.13
CA TYR A 572 -17.06 4.00 17.40
C TYR A 572 -18.06 4.52 16.36
N TYR A 573 -18.81 5.55 16.74
CA TYR A 573 -19.84 6.20 15.97
C TYR A 573 -19.55 7.70 15.88
N ARG A 574 -19.96 8.34 14.80
CA ARG A 574 -20.18 9.80 14.76
C ARG A 574 -21.67 10.09 14.87
N LEU A 575 -22.03 11.08 15.68
CA LEU A 575 -23.41 11.50 15.92
C LEU A 575 -23.65 12.78 15.12
N ILE A 576 -24.43 12.71 14.04
CA ILE A 576 -24.68 13.84 13.12
C ILE A 576 -26.09 14.37 13.30
N ASN A 577 -26.24 15.68 13.46
CA ASN A 577 -27.55 16.31 13.61
C ASN A 577 -28.27 16.51 12.26
N ARG A 578 -29.59 16.28 12.22
CA ARG A 578 -30.40 16.42 11.00
C ARG A 578 -30.52 17.86 10.50
N THR A 579 -30.60 18.86 11.38
CA THR A 579 -30.84 20.25 10.96
C THR A 579 -29.62 20.87 10.33
N ASN A 580 -28.46 20.75 10.98
CA ASN A 580 -27.26 21.51 10.62
C ASN A 580 -26.09 20.66 10.11
N GLY A 581 -26.21 19.32 10.13
CA GLY A 581 -25.19 18.40 9.63
C GLY A 581 -23.90 18.32 10.45
N MET A 582 -23.83 18.98 11.60
CA MET A 582 -22.64 18.96 12.46
C MET A 582 -22.60 17.72 13.36
N ALA A 583 -21.39 17.33 13.73
CA ALA A 583 -21.10 16.21 14.61
C ALA A 583 -21.05 16.65 16.08
N ALA A 584 -21.50 15.78 16.99
CA ALA A 584 -21.27 15.98 18.42
C ALA A 584 -19.77 15.86 18.75
N ASP A 585 -19.25 16.81 19.53
CA ASP A 585 -17.82 17.04 19.73
C ASP A 585 -17.49 17.29 21.23
N SER A 586 -16.51 16.57 21.76
CA SER A 586 -16.03 16.78 23.15
C SER A 586 -15.10 17.99 23.30
N TRP A 587 -14.72 18.62 22.21
CA TRP A 587 -13.73 19.68 22.10
C TRP A 587 -12.35 19.30 22.66
N GLY A 588 -12.08 18.00 22.79
CA GLY A 588 -10.89 17.47 23.47
C GLY A 588 -10.87 17.77 24.98
N ASN A 589 -11.97 18.22 25.58
CA ASN A 589 -12.03 18.61 26.99
C ASN A 589 -12.50 17.44 27.87
N ALA A 590 -11.63 16.96 28.75
CA ALA A 590 -11.92 15.84 29.65
C ALA A 590 -12.44 16.25 31.04
N ALA A 591 -12.67 17.55 31.30
CA ALA A 591 -13.13 18.02 32.60
C ALA A 591 -14.63 17.72 32.82
N ASN A 592 -14.97 17.23 34.01
CA ASN A 592 -16.37 17.02 34.40
C ASN A 592 -17.14 18.35 34.40
N GLY A 593 -18.26 18.39 33.71
CA GLY A 593 -19.09 19.59 33.52
C GLY A 593 -18.70 20.44 32.32
N ALA A 594 -17.66 20.07 31.56
CA ALA A 594 -17.35 20.75 30.31
C ALA A 594 -18.51 20.60 29.31
N PRO A 595 -18.83 21.64 28.51
CA PRO A 595 -19.91 21.55 27.55
C PRO A 595 -19.57 20.58 26.41
N ALA A 596 -20.51 19.71 26.05
CA ALA A 596 -20.48 19.04 24.76
C ALA A 596 -20.82 20.07 23.67
N ARG A 597 -20.09 20.05 22.56
CA ARG A 597 -20.21 21.02 21.46
C ARG A 597 -20.58 20.32 20.17
N GLN A 598 -20.70 21.10 19.10
CA GLN A 598 -20.86 20.58 17.75
C GLN A 598 -20.01 21.34 16.75
N GLU A 599 -19.48 20.62 15.77
CA GLU A 599 -18.65 21.15 14.69
C GLU A 599 -18.80 20.28 13.43
N ALA A 600 -18.43 20.82 12.27
CA ALA A 600 -18.29 20.03 11.06
C ALA A 600 -17.40 18.80 11.31
N TRP A 601 -17.80 17.66 10.73
CA TRP A 601 -17.06 16.42 10.87
C TRP A 601 -15.65 16.55 10.31
N ASN A 602 -14.64 16.33 11.16
CA ASN A 602 -13.22 16.41 10.81
C ASN A 602 -12.46 15.08 11.03
N GLY A 603 -13.13 14.06 11.58
CA GLY A 603 -12.54 12.73 11.81
C GLY A 603 -11.73 12.60 13.11
N GLY A 604 -11.58 13.67 13.89
CA GLY A 604 -10.84 13.67 15.15
C GLY A 604 -11.45 12.75 16.21
N ASN A 605 -10.62 12.23 17.10
CA ASN A 605 -11.06 11.34 18.20
C ASN A 605 -12.09 12.02 19.14
N ASN A 606 -12.07 13.36 19.21
CA ASN A 606 -13.05 14.17 19.94
C ASN A 606 -14.47 14.13 19.34
N GLN A 607 -14.66 13.62 18.13
CA GLN A 607 -15.97 13.48 17.47
C GLN A 607 -16.44 12.02 17.37
N GLN A 608 -15.68 11.07 17.92
CA GLN A 608 -15.96 9.64 17.86
C GLN A 608 -16.47 9.13 19.20
N TRP A 609 -17.53 8.33 19.19
CA TRP A 609 -18.26 7.95 20.40
C TRP A 609 -18.54 6.45 20.43
N SER A 610 -18.26 5.77 21.53
CA SER A 610 -18.70 4.39 21.75
C SER A 610 -20.07 4.39 22.44
N LEU A 611 -20.85 3.34 22.18
CA LEU A 611 -22.17 3.12 22.79
C LEU A 611 -22.07 1.95 23.77
N ASN A 612 -21.86 2.25 25.04
CA ASN A 612 -21.67 1.23 26.07
C ASN A 612 -23.04 0.87 26.64
N SER A 613 -23.53 -0.34 26.38
CA SER A 613 -24.86 -0.79 26.85
C SER A 613 -24.92 -0.91 28.37
N LEU A 614 -26.02 -0.42 28.95
CA LEU A 614 -26.38 -0.57 30.36
C LEU A 614 -27.58 -1.53 30.57
N GLY A 615 -28.11 -2.14 29.50
CA GLY A 615 -29.36 -2.89 29.52
C GLY A 615 -30.61 -2.01 29.36
N ASP A 616 -31.76 -2.62 29.07
CA ASP A 616 -33.06 -1.96 28.90
C ASP A 616 -33.07 -0.78 27.90
N ASN A 617 -32.37 -0.92 26.78
CA ASN A 617 -32.21 0.13 25.77
C ASN A 617 -31.54 1.42 26.29
N ARG A 618 -30.71 1.33 27.34
CA ARG A 618 -29.93 2.44 27.90
C ARG A 618 -28.45 2.28 27.57
N TYR A 619 -27.80 3.41 27.31
CA TYR A 619 -26.40 3.48 26.89
C TYR A 619 -25.66 4.62 27.60
N GLN A 620 -24.38 4.41 27.87
CA GLN A 620 -23.44 5.53 28.03
C GLN A 620 -22.83 5.83 26.66
N ILE A 621 -22.84 7.10 26.25
CA ILE A 621 -22.27 7.56 24.98
C ILE A 621 -20.92 8.18 25.28
N VAL A 622 -19.84 7.44 25.08
CA VAL A 622 -18.50 7.75 25.61
C VAL A 622 -17.56 8.23 24.51
N ASN A 623 -16.92 9.38 24.69
CA ASN A 623 -16.00 9.95 23.72
C ASN A 623 -14.69 9.16 23.65
N ARG A 624 -14.20 8.89 22.43
CA ARG A 624 -12.94 8.19 22.19
C ARG A 624 -11.73 8.99 22.67
N GLY A 625 -11.70 10.30 22.43
CA GLY A 625 -10.55 11.15 22.71
C GLY A 625 -10.37 11.46 24.20
N THR A 626 -11.47 11.70 24.93
CA THR A 626 -11.43 12.16 26.32
C THR A 626 -11.80 11.10 27.35
N GLY A 627 -12.45 10.00 26.94
CA GLY A 627 -12.97 8.98 27.85
C GLY A 627 -14.20 9.43 28.67
N THR A 628 -14.70 10.65 28.47
CA THR A 628 -15.90 11.19 29.14
C THR A 628 -17.18 10.84 28.37
N ALA A 629 -18.28 10.62 29.07
CA ALA A 629 -19.61 10.39 28.50
C ALA A 629 -20.41 11.70 28.34
N LEU A 630 -21.36 11.72 27.39
CA LEU A 630 -22.44 12.71 27.40
C LEU A 630 -23.26 12.59 28.70
N ASP A 631 -23.55 13.71 29.33
CA ASP A 631 -24.23 13.77 30.62
C ASP A 631 -25.27 14.91 30.65
N GLY A 632 -26.44 14.61 31.24
CA GLY A 632 -27.54 15.56 31.37
C GLY A 632 -27.41 16.58 32.51
N ALA A 633 -26.33 16.53 33.30
CA ALA A 633 -26.03 17.30 34.51
C ALA A 633 -27.09 17.21 35.64
N GLY A 634 -28.05 16.28 35.53
CA GLY A 634 -29.22 16.22 36.39
C GLY A 634 -30.19 17.39 36.19
N ASN A 635 -30.03 18.16 35.10
CA ASN A 635 -30.86 19.32 34.82
C ASN A 635 -32.09 18.92 33.99
N THR A 636 -33.27 19.24 34.50
CA THR A 636 -34.57 18.92 33.89
C THR A 636 -35.18 20.10 33.12
N THR A 637 -34.47 21.24 33.05
CA THR A 637 -34.96 22.43 32.34
C THR A 637 -34.62 22.35 30.86
N ALA A 638 -35.62 22.50 29.97
CA ALA A 638 -35.38 22.60 28.53
C ALA A 638 -34.46 23.78 28.20
N GLY A 639 -33.46 23.54 27.34
CA GLY A 639 -32.41 24.50 26.97
C GLY A 639 -31.13 24.38 27.79
N SER A 640 -31.11 23.50 28.80
CA SER A 640 -29.91 23.22 29.58
C SER A 640 -28.82 22.60 28.73
N THR A 641 -27.57 22.96 29.00
CA THR A 641 -26.41 22.44 28.25
C THR A 641 -26.20 20.95 28.55
N THR A 642 -25.92 20.17 27.51
CA THR A 642 -25.41 18.79 27.66
C THR A 642 -23.92 18.89 27.95
N VAL A 643 -23.45 18.20 28.98
CA VAL A 643 -22.06 18.28 29.43
C VAL A 643 -21.34 16.95 29.24
N LEU A 644 -20.04 16.96 29.51
CA LEU A 644 -19.17 15.80 29.55
C LEU A 644 -18.91 15.43 31.00
N TRP A 645 -18.92 14.13 31.29
CA TRP A 645 -18.61 13.63 32.63
C TRP A 645 -17.92 12.28 32.59
N THR A 646 -17.08 11.99 33.59
CA THR A 646 -16.48 10.66 33.76
C THR A 646 -17.58 9.60 33.88
N PRO A 647 -17.56 8.51 33.08
CA PRO A 647 -18.55 7.46 33.13
C PRO A 647 -18.78 6.94 34.55
N ASN A 648 -20.04 6.94 35.00
CA ASN A 648 -20.45 6.49 36.33
C ASN A 648 -21.86 5.87 36.30
N SER A 649 -22.35 5.40 37.46
CA SER A 649 -23.65 4.72 37.58
C SER A 649 -24.87 5.64 37.65
N SER A 650 -24.68 6.97 37.60
CA SER A 650 -25.79 7.93 37.59
C SER A 650 -26.60 7.82 36.30
N THR A 651 -27.92 7.96 36.41
CA THR A 651 -28.81 8.03 35.25
C THR A 651 -28.58 9.28 34.41
N ASN A 652 -27.82 10.27 34.90
CA ASN A 652 -27.41 11.45 34.12
C ASN A 652 -26.50 11.05 32.95
N ASN A 653 -25.69 10.00 33.12
CA ASN A 653 -24.81 9.42 32.11
C ASN A 653 -25.54 8.41 31.19
N ALA A 654 -26.80 8.11 31.46
CA ALA A 654 -27.57 7.11 30.73
C ALA A 654 -28.51 7.76 29.73
N TRP A 655 -28.50 7.26 28.49
CA TRP A 655 -29.32 7.75 27.39
C TRP A 655 -30.08 6.60 26.73
N THR A 656 -31.30 6.84 26.31
CA THR A 656 -32.06 5.94 25.43
C THR A 656 -31.97 6.43 24.00
N ILE A 657 -31.95 5.48 23.06
CA ILE A 657 -31.89 5.76 21.63
C ILE A 657 -33.14 5.16 21.01
N THR A 658 -33.93 5.97 20.30
CA THR A 658 -35.22 5.54 19.71
C THR A 658 -35.36 6.11 18.31
N ALA A 659 -35.75 5.28 17.34
CA ALA A 659 -36.04 5.72 15.98
C ALA A 659 -37.18 6.75 15.93
N VAL A 660 -37.12 7.70 15.00
CA VAL A 660 -38.09 8.79 14.82
C VAL A 660 -38.55 8.99 13.38
#